data_AF-A0A8J4WBP0-F1
#
_entry.id   AF-A0A8J4WBP0-F1
#
_cell.length_a   1.000
_cell.length_b   1.000
_cell.length_c   1.000
_cell.angle_alpha   90.00
_cell.angle_beta   90.00
_cell.angle_gamma   90.00
#
_symmetry.space_group_name_H-M   'P 1'
#
loop_
_entity.id
_entity.type
_entity.pdbx_description
1 polymer ?
#
loop_
_entity_poly.entity_id
_entity_poly.type
_entity_poly.pdbx_seq_one_letter_code
_entity_poly.pdbx_strand_id
1 'polypeptide(L)'
;MNGLDGLRAIAVLAVIGYHLNLGFIPGGLLGVGIFFVLSGYLITDILLTQWQEHGRISLGDFWVRRVRRLLPGMITMTAGVMIWLLCTDPSRLAALRGDIVSGILYISNWWYIFHNVSYFESFGPPSPFGHFWSLAVEEQFYIVWPLLLVAAIVLFKRKGWLVVFIVVAAELSAGAMAIMYNPDLDPSRVYYGTDTRAFALLAGAALAVVWPSRKLSSSLASMNRLVLDVTGLAALALLIYMMLNTSEYDPSLYRGGMVLQAIATTLLVAVLAHPSSFLARIIGAKPLRWIGERSYGLYLWHYPVIILTSPTVDTGGAHPVRMVLQVAATVALASLSLKYIENPIRHNGFRDTWSRLWGRDRNATGIRNVWWKRAGLLMSILLMSFTVSQMMITSAANSDYHSVSMSATLNGEHSVTEEKGQDVLPATVSTSGADTQPVPQKNDKPAAHAGDPPGKGEQQTTKKDKAPEPEKASSGEEKGSTPGDSNHAIGKPKGSTDNPGNTEDKGNEQPDDPVNTSDSSTEEGETAPPAKDGKIHYTIIGDSVILDAKPYLEQTISGVHVDGHIGRQMWEAADVLDGLKRNNQMGSQVVLELGTNGSFNSKSLNSVLDYLKDEEHVYLVTVRVPRPWERTVNKALNEAASDYSNVSLIDWHTASEGHDEYFEKDGVHLTKEGSEAFAALVKDSMK
;
A
#
# COMPACT_ATOMS: atom_id res chain seq x y z
N MET A 1 -17.23 28.53 0.50
CA MET A 1 -18.46 28.88 -0.25
C MET A 1 -19.36 27.68 -0.09
N ASN A 2 -20.58 27.83 0.46
CA ASN A 2 -21.31 26.70 1.05
C ASN A 2 -21.39 25.45 0.14
N GLY A 3 -21.65 25.61 -1.16
CA GLY A 3 -21.69 24.50 -2.12
C GLY A 3 -20.35 23.75 -2.26
N LEU A 4 -19.23 24.47 -2.35
CA LEU A 4 -17.88 23.86 -2.41
C LEU A 4 -17.52 23.16 -1.10
N ASP A 5 -17.97 23.68 0.03
CA ASP A 5 -17.77 23.02 1.33
C ASP A 5 -18.61 21.72 1.41
N GLY A 6 -19.83 21.70 0.88
CA GLY A 6 -20.60 20.45 0.73
C GLY A 6 -19.98 19.45 -0.26
N LEU A 7 -19.34 19.90 -1.35
CA LEU A 7 -18.61 19.02 -2.26
C LEU A 7 -17.42 18.33 -1.57
N ARG A 8 -16.69 19.05 -0.70
CA ARG A 8 -15.65 18.45 0.15
C ARG A 8 -16.18 17.37 1.08
N ALA A 9 -17.43 17.50 1.55
CA ALA A 9 -18.06 16.48 2.37
C ALA A 9 -18.33 15.20 1.57
N ILE A 10 -18.89 15.33 0.37
CA ILE A 10 -19.09 14.19 -0.55
C ILE A 10 -17.74 13.51 -0.84
N ALA A 11 -16.72 14.30 -1.16
CA ALA A 11 -15.38 13.79 -1.46
C ALA A 11 -14.73 13.03 -0.29
N VAL A 12 -14.75 13.57 0.94
CA VAL A 12 -14.17 12.85 2.10
C VAL A 12 -14.99 11.64 2.50
N LEU A 13 -16.32 11.68 2.38
CA LEU A 13 -17.16 10.52 2.68
C LEU A 13 -16.95 9.39 1.67
N ALA A 14 -16.74 9.70 0.39
CA ALA A 14 -16.38 8.70 -0.63
C ALA A 14 -15.03 8.03 -0.32
N VAL A 15 -14.01 8.82 0.06
CA VAL A 15 -12.69 8.29 0.48
C VAL A 15 -12.80 7.43 1.75
N ILE A 16 -13.58 7.86 2.75
CA ILE A 16 -13.80 7.06 3.96
C ILE A 16 -14.51 5.75 3.63
N GLY A 17 -15.54 5.78 2.76
CA GLY A 17 -16.25 4.59 2.33
C GLY A 17 -15.37 3.59 1.57
N TYR A 18 -14.46 4.10 0.73
CA TYR A 18 -13.44 3.29 0.06
C TYR A 18 -12.52 2.58 1.06
N HIS A 19 -11.92 3.31 2.00
CA HIS A 19 -11.01 2.71 3.01
C HIS A 19 -11.70 1.81 4.03
N LEU A 20 -13.02 1.93 4.20
CA LEU A 20 -13.84 0.98 4.97
C LEU A 20 -14.21 -0.29 4.17
N ASN A 21 -13.69 -0.46 2.95
CA ASN A 21 -13.99 -1.57 2.03
C ASN A 21 -15.51 -1.76 1.79
N LEU A 22 -16.27 -0.65 1.74
CA LEU A 22 -17.71 -0.70 1.48
C LEU A 22 -17.98 -1.12 0.04
N GLY A 23 -18.38 -2.37 -0.16
CA GLY A 23 -18.50 -3.01 -1.49
C GLY A 23 -19.41 -2.31 -2.50
N PHE A 24 -20.27 -1.38 -2.07
CA PHE A 24 -21.13 -0.58 -2.96
C PHE A 24 -20.46 0.69 -3.51
N ILE A 25 -19.26 1.09 -3.05
CA ILE A 25 -18.55 2.30 -3.50
C ILE A 25 -17.05 2.03 -3.80
N PRO A 26 -16.74 1.07 -4.70
CA PRO A 26 -15.35 0.72 -5.04
C PRO A 26 -14.54 1.91 -5.59
N GLY A 27 -15.19 2.85 -6.28
CA GLY A 27 -14.56 4.03 -6.85
C GLY A 27 -14.45 5.21 -5.89
N GLY A 28 -14.66 5.01 -4.58
CA GLY A 28 -14.64 6.11 -3.59
C GLY A 28 -13.30 6.86 -3.51
N LEU A 29 -12.20 6.23 -3.93
CA LEU A 29 -10.88 6.84 -4.14
C LEU A 29 -10.90 8.09 -5.03
N LEU A 30 -11.87 8.20 -5.95
CA LEU A 30 -12.07 9.36 -6.83
C LEU A 30 -12.38 10.65 -6.07
N GLY A 31 -12.78 10.56 -4.80
CA GLY A 31 -12.88 11.72 -3.91
C GLY A 31 -11.56 12.50 -3.76
N VAL A 32 -10.40 11.85 -3.87
CA VAL A 32 -9.09 12.55 -3.87
C VAL A 32 -8.95 13.45 -5.10
N GLY A 33 -9.39 12.99 -6.27
CA GLY A 33 -9.41 13.81 -7.49
C GLY A 33 -10.35 15.02 -7.37
N ILE A 34 -11.41 14.93 -6.56
CA ILE A 34 -12.28 16.07 -6.26
C ILE A 34 -11.56 17.13 -5.43
N PHE A 35 -10.76 16.72 -4.44
CA PHE A 35 -9.92 17.63 -3.66
C PHE A 35 -8.90 18.35 -4.56
N PHE A 36 -8.19 17.64 -5.43
CA PHE A 36 -7.23 18.23 -6.36
C PHE A 36 -7.84 19.36 -7.22
N VAL A 37 -9.00 19.14 -7.86
CA VAL A 37 -9.67 20.20 -8.65
C VAL A 37 -10.11 21.38 -7.77
N LEU A 38 -10.66 21.12 -6.58
CA LEU A 38 -11.05 22.16 -5.62
C LEU A 38 -9.86 23.00 -5.15
N SER A 39 -8.73 22.35 -4.88
CA SER A 39 -7.48 22.96 -4.43
C SER A 39 -6.87 23.82 -5.54
N GLY A 40 -6.82 23.30 -6.77
CA GLY A 40 -6.45 24.04 -7.97
C GLY A 40 -7.27 25.32 -8.16
N TYR A 41 -8.59 25.21 -8.10
CA TYR A 41 -9.51 26.35 -8.25
C TYR A 41 -9.34 27.38 -7.13
N LEU A 42 -9.43 26.97 -5.86
CA LEU A 42 -9.46 27.90 -4.74
C LEU A 42 -8.14 28.62 -4.52
N ILE A 43 -6.99 27.96 -4.72
CA ILE A 43 -5.69 28.61 -4.61
C ILE A 43 -5.51 29.63 -5.73
N THR A 44 -5.84 29.26 -6.98
CA THR A 44 -5.69 30.14 -8.13
C THR A 44 -6.62 31.35 -8.05
N ASP A 45 -7.89 31.18 -7.64
CA ASP A 45 -8.84 32.29 -7.45
C ASP A 45 -8.36 33.28 -6.36
N ILE A 46 -7.78 32.78 -5.25
CA ILE A 46 -7.20 33.62 -4.19
C ILE A 46 -5.98 34.42 -4.69
N LEU A 47 -5.11 33.82 -5.50
CA LEU A 47 -3.89 34.46 -6.02
C LEU A 47 -4.23 35.48 -7.12
N LEU A 48 -5.12 35.11 -8.05
CA LEU A 48 -5.62 36.01 -9.10
C LEU A 48 -6.42 37.18 -8.52
N THR A 49 -7.11 36.99 -7.39
CA THR A 49 -7.77 38.08 -6.65
C THR A 49 -6.75 39.05 -6.10
N GLN A 50 -5.71 38.60 -5.39
CA GLN A 50 -4.64 39.47 -4.88
C GLN A 50 -3.96 40.27 -6.01
N TRP A 51 -3.66 39.61 -7.13
CA TRP A 51 -3.09 40.30 -8.29
C TRP A 51 -4.02 41.38 -8.86
N GLN A 52 -5.33 41.10 -8.96
CA GLN A 52 -6.32 42.07 -9.46
C GLN A 52 -6.58 43.23 -8.48
N GLU A 53 -6.53 42.99 -7.16
CA GLU A 53 -6.82 44.00 -6.12
C GLU A 53 -5.58 44.84 -5.74
N HIS A 54 -4.36 44.30 -5.89
CA HIS A 54 -3.14 44.92 -5.35
C HIS A 54 -1.97 44.99 -6.34
N GLY A 55 -2.09 44.45 -7.55
CA GLY A 55 -1.01 44.40 -8.55
C GLY A 55 0.19 43.52 -8.15
N ARG A 56 0.08 42.76 -7.06
CA ARG A 56 1.12 41.86 -6.53
C ARG A 56 0.51 40.71 -5.74
N ILE A 57 1.24 39.59 -5.66
CA ILE A 57 0.87 38.42 -4.86
C ILE A 57 1.80 38.35 -3.64
N SER A 58 1.24 38.25 -2.42
CA SER A 58 2.06 38.14 -1.21
C SER A 58 2.36 36.67 -0.87
N LEU A 59 3.37 36.12 -1.56
CA LEU A 59 3.77 34.70 -1.45
C LEU A 59 4.05 34.26 -0.01
N GLY A 60 4.83 35.05 0.75
CA GLY A 60 5.12 34.78 2.16
C GLY A 60 3.86 34.65 3.02
N ASP A 61 2.94 35.61 2.95
CA ASP A 61 1.68 35.54 3.70
C ASP A 61 0.78 34.39 3.23
N PHE A 62 0.81 34.08 1.93
CA PHE A 62 0.09 32.95 1.36
C PHE A 62 0.58 31.63 1.97
N TRP A 63 1.88 31.36 1.94
CA TRP A 63 2.47 30.15 2.52
C TRP A 63 2.30 30.10 4.04
N VAL A 64 2.50 31.20 4.77
CA VAL A 64 2.25 31.25 6.23
C VAL A 64 0.80 30.89 6.56
N ARG A 65 -0.18 31.31 5.74
CA ARG A 65 -1.59 30.91 5.90
C ARG A 65 -1.85 29.44 5.56
N ARG A 66 -1.11 28.83 4.62
CA ARG A 66 -1.17 27.38 4.33
C ARG A 66 -0.58 26.57 5.49
N VAL A 67 0.65 26.88 5.90
CA VAL A 67 1.36 26.23 7.02
C VAL A 67 0.52 26.28 8.31
N ARG A 68 -0.07 27.44 8.67
CA ARG A 68 -0.96 27.54 9.86
C ARG A 68 -2.28 26.77 9.74
N ARG A 69 -2.69 26.36 8.52
CA ARG A 69 -3.93 25.61 8.29
C ARG A 69 -3.71 24.11 8.27
N LEU A 70 -2.58 23.65 7.76
CA LEU A 70 -2.39 22.25 7.34
C LEU A 70 -1.41 21.51 8.26
N LEU A 71 -0.20 22.07 8.47
CA LEU A 71 0.85 21.46 9.28
C LEU A 71 0.44 21.07 10.72
N PRO A 72 -0.33 21.87 11.50
CA PRO A 72 -0.68 21.53 12.88
C PRO A 72 -1.49 20.24 13.03
N GLY A 73 -2.48 20.03 12.15
CA GLY A 73 -3.31 18.83 12.15
C GLY A 73 -2.48 17.59 11.78
N MET A 74 -1.63 17.72 10.74
CA MET A 74 -0.76 16.63 10.29
C MET A 74 0.24 16.21 11.38
N ILE A 75 0.93 17.16 12.02
CA ILE A 75 1.86 16.86 13.13
C ILE A 75 1.13 16.21 14.30
N THR A 76 -0.08 16.68 14.63
CA THR A 76 -0.87 16.14 15.74
C THR A 76 -1.29 14.69 15.47
N MET A 77 -1.79 14.40 14.27
CA MET A 77 -2.13 13.04 13.87
C MET A 77 -0.87 12.15 13.88
N THR A 78 0.21 12.61 13.24
CA THR A 78 1.48 11.85 13.16
C THR A 78 2.02 11.51 14.55
N ALA A 79 2.07 12.49 15.47
CA ALA A 79 2.49 12.26 16.85
C ALA A 79 1.55 11.30 17.59
N GLY A 80 0.23 11.38 17.36
CA GLY A 80 -0.75 10.45 17.93
C GLY A 80 -0.52 9.00 17.48
N VAL A 81 -0.28 8.79 16.18
CA VAL A 81 0.05 7.47 15.62
C VAL A 81 1.41 6.97 16.09
N MET A 82 2.43 7.83 16.19
CA MET A 82 3.73 7.45 16.74
C MET A 82 3.65 7.02 18.20
N ILE A 83 2.88 7.74 19.04
CA ILE A 83 2.65 7.37 20.44
C ILE A 83 1.87 6.06 20.53
N TRP A 84 0.86 5.87 19.68
CA TRP A 84 0.10 4.62 19.60
C TRP A 84 1.00 3.43 19.30
N LEU A 85 1.79 3.51 18.22
CA LEU A 85 2.70 2.45 17.81
C LEU A 85 3.81 2.22 18.84
N LEU A 86 4.35 3.26 19.48
CA LEU A 86 5.33 3.10 20.56
C LEU A 86 4.79 2.28 21.75
N CYS A 87 3.47 2.27 21.97
CA CYS A 87 2.81 1.49 23.02
C CYS A 87 2.26 0.13 22.55
N THR A 88 2.08 -0.09 21.24
CA THR A 88 1.42 -1.29 20.69
C THR A 88 2.33 -2.16 19.84
N ASP A 89 3.18 -1.55 19.01
CA ASP A 89 4.10 -2.20 18.10
C ASP A 89 5.31 -1.28 17.80
N PRO A 90 6.33 -1.26 18.68
CA PRO A 90 7.55 -0.48 18.48
C PRO A 90 8.36 -0.90 17.25
N SER A 91 8.18 -2.15 16.78
CA SER A 91 8.92 -2.69 15.64
C SER A 91 8.44 -2.07 14.33
N ARG A 92 7.11 -2.00 14.12
CA ARG A 92 6.49 -1.31 12.99
C ARG A 92 6.74 0.20 13.03
N LEU A 93 6.81 0.82 14.21
CA LEU A 93 7.24 2.23 14.31
C LEU A 93 8.67 2.45 13.77
N ALA A 94 9.58 1.48 13.98
CA ALA A 94 10.94 1.57 13.46
C ALA A 94 11.00 1.41 11.94
N ALA A 95 10.15 0.56 11.35
CA ALA A 95 10.02 0.41 9.90
C ALA A 95 9.45 1.67 9.22
N LEU A 96 8.45 2.33 9.83
CA LEU A 96 7.73 3.48 9.27
C LEU A 96 8.50 4.82 9.31
N ARG A 97 9.82 4.81 9.58
CA ARG A 97 10.63 6.04 9.61
C ARG A 97 10.62 6.79 8.27
N GLY A 98 10.66 6.05 7.16
CA GLY A 98 10.60 6.63 5.80
C GLY A 98 9.30 7.38 5.56
N ASP A 99 8.16 6.74 5.84
CA ASP A 99 6.82 7.32 5.76
C ASP A 99 6.66 8.60 6.59
N ILE A 100 7.11 8.56 7.85
CA ILE A 100 6.97 9.69 8.78
C ILE A 100 7.77 10.90 8.27
N VAL A 101 9.04 10.69 7.91
CA VAL A 101 9.93 11.77 7.45
C VAL A 101 9.47 12.32 6.11
N SER A 102 9.19 11.44 5.14
CA SER A 102 8.74 11.85 3.81
C SER A 102 7.36 12.53 3.84
N GLY A 103 6.47 12.08 4.72
CA GLY A 103 5.16 12.68 4.97
C GLY A 103 5.25 14.10 5.54
N ILE A 104 6.05 14.28 6.61
CA ILE A 104 6.26 15.61 7.22
C ILE A 104 6.90 16.61 6.24
N LEU A 105 7.76 16.12 5.35
CA LEU A 105 8.41 16.91 4.31
C LEU A 105 7.58 17.08 3.02
N TYR A 106 6.36 16.50 2.96
CA TYR A 106 5.47 16.53 1.79
C TYR A 106 6.12 15.98 0.50
N ILE A 107 6.90 14.90 0.64
CA ILE A 107 7.55 14.14 -0.46
C ILE A 107 7.21 12.64 -0.42
N SER A 108 6.26 12.21 0.42
CA SER A 108 5.86 10.81 0.59
C SER A 108 5.45 10.12 -0.70
N ASN A 109 4.79 10.82 -1.63
CA ASN A 109 4.43 10.25 -2.93
C ASN A 109 5.66 9.82 -3.75
N TRP A 110 6.72 10.63 -3.76
CA TRP A 110 7.99 10.28 -4.42
C TRP A 110 8.79 9.24 -3.63
N TRP A 111 8.73 9.29 -2.30
CA TRP A 111 9.31 8.25 -1.44
C TRP A 111 8.73 6.87 -1.76
N TYR A 112 7.40 6.75 -1.83
CA TYR A 112 6.73 5.50 -2.18
C TYR A 112 7.06 5.04 -3.61
N ILE A 113 7.07 5.97 -4.58
CA ILE A 113 7.49 5.66 -5.97
C ILE A 113 8.91 5.09 -6.03
N PHE A 114 9.90 5.71 -5.36
CA PHE A 114 11.30 5.28 -5.47
C PHE A 114 11.63 4.02 -4.66
N HIS A 115 10.78 3.64 -3.70
CA HIS A 115 10.91 2.40 -2.92
C HIS A 115 9.95 1.30 -3.38
N ASN A 116 9.25 1.50 -4.52
CA ASN A 116 8.24 0.57 -5.06
C ASN A 116 7.18 0.13 -4.03
N VAL A 117 6.80 1.04 -3.12
CA VAL A 117 5.73 0.79 -2.14
C VAL A 117 4.40 0.89 -2.87
N SER A 118 3.64 -0.19 -2.92
CA SER A 118 2.28 -0.16 -3.48
C SER A 118 1.28 0.51 -2.52
N TYR A 119 0.27 1.16 -3.11
CA TYR A 119 -0.92 1.64 -2.42
C TYR A 119 -2.04 0.60 -2.30
N PHE A 120 -2.10 -0.33 -3.27
CA PHE A 120 -3.25 -1.21 -3.51
C PHE A 120 -2.94 -2.68 -3.17
N GLU A 121 -1.70 -3.11 -3.39
CA GLU A 121 -1.20 -4.47 -3.32
C GLU A 121 -0.15 -4.62 -2.20
N SER A 122 -0.60 -5.00 -1.00
CA SER A 122 0.28 -5.17 0.17
C SER A 122 0.02 -6.49 0.90
N PHE A 123 1.08 -7.27 1.11
CA PHE A 123 1.03 -8.52 1.88
C PHE A 123 1.17 -8.29 3.38
N GLY A 124 1.94 -7.27 3.79
CA GLY A 124 2.10 -6.87 5.19
C GLY A 124 1.09 -5.82 5.67
N PRO A 125 1.04 -5.52 6.99
CA PRO A 125 0.15 -4.52 7.56
C PRO A 125 0.41 -3.13 6.94
N PRO A 126 -0.57 -2.53 6.23
CA PRO A 126 -0.34 -1.31 5.46
C PRO A 126 0.13 -0.14 6.35
N SER A 127 0.94 0.75 5.78
CA SER A 127 1.40 1.94 6.49
C SER A 127 0.22 2.80 6.94
N PRO A 128 0.09 3.20 8.22
CA PRO A 128 -0.97 4.12 8.68
C PRO A 128 -0.80 5.55 8.12
N PHE A 129 0.29 5.82 7.41
CA PHE A 129 0.58 7.10 6.77
C PHE A 129 0.38 7.07 5.25
N GLY A 130 0.02 5.93 4.64
CA GLY A 130 -0.10 5.77 3.17
C GLY A 130 -0.87 6.91 2.47
N HIS A 131 -2.01 7.34 3.01
CA HIS A 131 -2.80 8.48 2.49
C HIS A 131 -2.06 9.83 2.36
N PHE A 132 -0.87 10.00 2.96
CA PHE A 132 -0.06 11.22 2.85
C PHE A 132 0.44 11.52 1.43
N TRP A 133 0.46 10.54 0.52
CA TRP A 133 0.89 10.79 -0.87
C TRP A 133 0.09 11.92 -1.53
N SER A 134 -1.22 12.01 -1.25
CA SER A 134 -2.10 13.01 -1.87
C SER A 134 -1.85 14.41 -1.31
N LEU A 135 -1.56 14.50 -0.01
CA LEU A 135 -1.20 15.74 0.68
C LEU A 135 0.14 16.26 0.19
N ALA A 136 1.10 15.37 -0.08
CA ALA A 136 2.37 15.72 -0.71
C ALA A 136 2.15 16.35 -2.09
N VAL A 137 1.31 15.75 -2.95
CA VAL A 137 0.94 16.31 -4.27
C VAL A 137 0.27 17.69 -4.13
N GLU A 138 -0.65 17.89 -3.18
CA GLU A 138 -1.27 19.21 -2.95
C GLU A 138 -0.29 20.28 -2.46
N GLU A 139 0.59 19.97 -1.50
CA GLU A 139 1.55 20.95 -0.96
C GLU A 139 2.65 21.30 -1.97
N GLN A 140 3.11 20.33 -2.77
CA GLN A 140 3.99 20.59 -3.91
C GLN A 140 3.36 21.60 -4.86
N PHE A 141 2.06 21.45 -5.15
CA PHE A 141 1.31 22.46 -5.92
C PHE A 141 1.22 23.80 -5.17
N TYR A 142 0.95 23.83 -3.84
CA TYR A 142 0.91 25.08 -3.06
C TYR A 142 2.26 25.81 -2.99
N ILE A 143 3.38 25.13 -3.17
CA ILE A 143 4.72 25.73 -3.23
C ILE A 143 5.03 26.21 -4.65
N VAL A 144 4.87 25.35 -5.66
CA VAL A 144 5.32 25.59 -7.04
C VAL A 144 4.34 26.45 -7.83
N TRP A 145 3.03 26.20 -7.73
CA TRP A 145 2.03 26.88 -8.55
C TRP A 145 1.99 28.41 -8.38
N PRO A 146 2.09 29.00 -7.16
CA PRO A 146 2.13 30.45 -7.02
C PRO A 146 3.31 31.11 -7.76
N LEU A 147 4.46 30.43 -7.86
CA LEU A 147 5.64 30.91 -8.58
C LEU A 147 5.41 30.85 -10.10
N LEU A 148 4.93 29.71 -10.60
CA LEU A 148 4.57 29.54 -12.01
C LEU A 148 3.49 30.52 -12.45
N LEU A 149 2.47 30.75 -11.63
CA LEU A 149 1.38 31.69 -11.91
C LEU A 149 1.88 33.13 -11.99
N VAL A 150 2.76 33.57 -11.08
CA VAL A 150 3.39 34.91 -11.17
C VAL A 150 4.19 35.05 -12.46
N ALA A 151 5.04 34.07 -12.79
CA ALA A 151 5.82 34.09 -14.03
C ALA A 151 4.92 34.14 -15.27
N ALA A 152 3.90 33.28 -15.35
CA ALA A 152 2.97 33.19 -16.47
C ALA A 152 2.15 34.48 -16.65
N ILE A 153 1.70 35.13 -15.57
CA ILE A 153 0.99 36.43 -15.65
C ILE A 153 1.90 37.51 -16.24
N VAL A 154 3.17 37.58 -15.80
CA VAL A 154 4.14 38.57 -16.28
C VAL A 154 4.53 38.33 -17.75
N LEU A 155 4.75 37.08 -18.13
CA LEU A 155 5.16 36.69 -19.48
C LEU A 155 4.03 36.86 -20.51
N PHE A 156 2.87 36.26 -20.25
CA PHE A 156 1.85 36.10 -21.28
C PHE A 156 0.99 37.35 -21.51
N LYS A 157 0.85 38.23 -20.49
CA LYS A 157 0.11 39.51 -20.48
C LYS A 157 -1.40 39.46 -20.82
N ARG A 158 -1.85 38.53 -21.66
CA ARG A 158 -3.23 38.25 -22.05
C ARG A 158 -3.71 36.97 -21.37
N LYS A 159 -4.92 37.00 -20.82
CA LYS A 159 -5.51 35.87 -20.08
C LYS A 159 -5.65 34.59 -20.92
N GLY A 160 -5.92 34.69 -22.22
CA GLY A 160 -6.05 33.52 -23.09
C GLY A 160 -4.78 32.67 -23.12
N TRP A 161 -3.60 33.28 -23.22
CA TRP A 161 -2.31 32.56 -23.21
C TRP A 161 -2.01 31.92 -21.85
N LEU A 162 -2.44 32.51 -20.74
CA LEU A 162 -2.37 31.87 -19.42
C LEU A 162 -3.26 30.61 -19.35
N VAL A 163 -4.47 30.64 -19.93
CA VAL A 163 -5.33 29.44 -20.01
C VAL A 163 -4.69 28.38 -20.89
N VAL A 164 -4.18 28.73 -22.07
CA VAL A 164 -3.49 27.80 -22.98
C VAL A 164 -2.30 27.13 -22.27
N PHE A 165 -1.47 27.89 -21.56
CA PHE A 165 -0.38 27.33 -20.76
C PHE A 165 -0.84 26.30 -19.72
N ILE A 166 -1.93 26.58 -19.00
CA ILE A 166 -2.48 25.65 -18.00
C ILE A 166 -3.06 24.40 -18.65
N VAL A 167 -3.80 24.55 -19.75
CA VAL A 167 -4.43 23.43 -20.47
C VAL A 167 -3.35 22.53 -21.07
N VAL A 168 -2.33 23.08 -21.74
CA VAL A 168 -1.20 22.29 -22.27
C VAL A 168 -0.46 21.57 -21.14
N ALA A 169 -0.22 22.21 -19.99
CA ALA A 169 0.39 21.54 -18.85
C ALA A 169 -0.49 20.40 -18.28
N ALA A 170 -1.82 20.56 -18.30
CA ALA A 170 -2.77 19.52 -17.89
C ALA A 170 -2.81 18.36 -18.89
N GLU A 171 -2.81 18.65 -20.19
CA GLU A 171 -2.74 17.64 -21.27
C GLU A 171 -1.42 16.85 -21.21
N LEU A 172 -0.28 17.49 -20.96
CA LEU A 172 1.00 16.81 -20.76
C LEU A 172 0.98 15.88 -19.53
N SER A 173 0.36 16.31 -18.43
CA SER A 173 0.23 15.49 -17.22
C SER A 173 -0.71 14.29 -17.43
N ALA A 174 -1.85 14.50 -18.09
CA ALA A 174 -2.78 13.42 -18.45
C ALA A 174 -2.18 12.45 -19.48
N GLY A 175 -1.44 12.96 -20.47
CA GLY A 175 -0.71 12.17 -21.45
C GLY A 175 0.39 11.33 -20.80
N ALA A 176 1.13 11.90 -19.83
CA ALA A 176 2.12 11.16 -19.05
C ALA A 176 1.45 9.99 -18.28
N MET A 177 0.31 10.21 -17.64
CA MET A 177 -0.46 9.12 -17.01
C MET A 177 -0.84 8.02 -18.02
N ALA A 178 -1.43 8.40 -19.16
CA ALA A 178 -1.91 7.45 -20.15
C ALA A 178 -0.78 6.64 -20.84
N ILE A 179 0.41 7.24 -20.98
CA ILE A 179 1.61 6.58 -21.55
C ILE A 179 2.32 5.70 -20.52
N MET A 180 2.43 6.15 -19.27
CA MET A 180 3.14 5.42 -18.20
C MET A 180 2.30 4.33 -17.54
N TYR A 181 0.98 4.32 -17.74
CA TYR A 181 0.12 3.29 -17.17
C TYR A 181 0.27 1.97 -17.91
N ASN A 182 0.90 1.00 -17.22
CA ASN A 182 0.87 -0.40 -17.60
C ASN A 182 -0.30 -1.10 -16.86
N PRO A 183 -1.28 -1.71 -17.56
CA PRO A 183 -2.34 -2.46 -16.90
C PRO A 183 -1.89 -3.82 -16.35
N ASP A 184 -0.71 -4.31 -16.73
CA ASP A 184 -0.14 -5.59 -16.29
C ASP A 184 0.62 -5.47 -14.96
N LEU A 185 0.66 -4.27 -14.35
CA LEU A 185 1.39 -3.94 -13.13
C LEU A 185 0.54 -3.10 -12.17
N ASP A 186 0.92 -3.10 -10.89
CA ASP A 186 0.38 -2.20 -9.86
C ASP A 186 0.33 -0.72 -10.33
N PRO A 187 -0.83 -0.03 -10.22
CA PRO A 187 -0.99 1.32 -10.74
C PRO A 187 -0.39 2.44 -9.86
N SER A 188 0.25 2.14 -8.73
CA SER A 188 0.66 3.14 -7.74
C SER A 188 1.62 4.18 -8.30
N ARG A 189 2.50 3.84 -9.26
CA ARG A 189 3.39 4.81 -9.91
C ARG A 189 2.62 5.95 -10.58
N VAL A 190 1.57 5.65 -11.34
CA VAL A 190 0.76 6.68 -12.00
C VAL A 190 -0.28 7.29 -11.07
N TYR A 191 -0.64 6.60 -10.00
CA TYR A 191 -1.57 7.09 -8.99
C TYR A 191 -0.95 8.13 -8.04
N TYR A 192 0.30 7.91 -7.61
CA TYR A 192 1.07 8.80 -6.72
C TYR A 192 1.73 9.98 -7.44
N GLY A 193 2.04 9.84 -8.73
CA GLY A 193 2.89 10.77 -9.45
C GLY A 193 2.32 12.19 -9.51
N THR A 194 3.08 13.19 -9.06
CA THR A 194 2.71 14.60 -9.25
C THR A 194 2.67 14.94 -10.74
N ASP A 195 3.59 14.35 -11.51
CA ASP A 195 3.65 14.41 -12.97
C ASP A 195 2.40 13.85 -13.65
N THR A 196 1.89 12.71 -13.17
CA THR A 196 0.71 12.03 -13.72
C THR A 196 -0.62 12.53 -13.17
N ARG A 197 -0.65 13.25 -12.03
CA ARG A 197 -1.90 13.73 -11.38
C ARG A 197 -2.12 15.24 -11.42
N ALA A 198 -1.12 16.04 -11.78
CA ALA A 198 -1.23 17.51 -11.82
C ALA A 198 -2.38 18.02 -12.71
N PHE A 199 -2.80 17.29 -13.74
CA PHE A 199 -3.93 17.68 -14.59
C PHE A 199 -5.21 18.03 -13.81
N ALA A 200 -5.50 17.38 -12.69
CA ALA A 200 -6.69 17.67 -11.87
C ALA A 200 -6.56 19.02 -11.16
N LEU A 201 -5.40 19.31 -10.56
CA LEU A 201 -5.08 20.62 -9.98
C LEU A 201 -5.11 21.72 -11.05
N LEU A 202 -4.55 21.44 -12.23
CA LEU A 202 -4.49 22.39 -13.35
C LEU A 202 -5.86 22.64 -13.99
N ALA A 203 -6.76 21.65 -14.06
CA ALA A 203 -8.14 21.86 -14.50
C ALA A 203 -8.90 22.84 -13.59
N GLY A 204 -8.74 22.69 -12.27
CA GLY A 204 -9.24 23.67 -11.29
C GLY A 204 -8.61 25.05 -11.47
N ALA A 205 -7.30 25.12 -11.69
CA ALA A 205 -6.59 26.39 -11.92
C ALA A 205 -7.05 27.10 -13.21
N ALA A 206 -7.26 26.37 -14.31
CA ALA A 206 -7.81 26.90 -15.56
C ALA A 206 -9.21 27.48 -15.33
N LEU A 207 -10.07 26.75 -14.60
CA LEU A 207 -11.40 27.23 -14.23
C LEU A 207 -11.35 28.55 -13.47
N ALA A 208 -10.43 28.72 -12.52
CA ALA A 208 -10.31 29.98 -11.77
C ALA A 208 -9.89 31.18 -12.63
N VAL A 209 -9.18 30.96 -13.76
CA VAL A 209 -8.82 32.04 -14.71
C VAL A 209 -10.04 32.49 -15.52
N VAL A 210 -10.90 31.56 -15.95
CA VAL A 210 -12.06 31.83 -16.82
C VAL A 210 -13.36 32.13 -16.06
N TRP A 211 -13.52 31.56 -14.87
CA TRP A 211 -14.71 31.61 -14.01
C TRP A 211 -14.37 32.10 -12.59
N PRO A 212 -13.74 33.28 -12.42
CA PRO A 212 -13.30 33.78 -11.12
C PRO A 212 -14.48 34.09 -10.19
N SER A 213 -14.42 33.63 -8.95
CA SER A 213 -15.57 33.56 -8.03
C SER A 213 -16.24 34.91 -7.78
N ARG A 214 -15.45 36.00 -7.78
CA ARG A 214 -15.89 37.38 -7.51
C ARG A 214 -16.57 38.09 -8.68
N LYS A 215 -16.56 37.51 -9.89
CA LYS A 215 -17.20 38.11 -11.09
C LYS A 215 -18.53 37.45 -11.46
N LEU A 216 -18.94 36.44 -10.69
CA LEU A 216 -20.18 35.71 -10.91
C LEU A 216 -21.37 36.53 -10.41
N SER A 217 -22.36 36.73 -11.28
CA SER A 217 -23.56 37.50 -10.97
C SER A 217 -24.44 36.77 -9.93
N SER A 218 -25.07 37.52 -9.04
CA SER A 218 -26.16 36.98 -8.21
C SER A 218 -27.48 36.82 -8.97
N SER A 219 -27.64 37.53 -10.09
CA SER A 219 -28.80 37.47 -10.97
C SER A 219 -28.46 36.76 -12.29
N LEU A 220 -29.18 35.68 -12.59
CA LEU A 220 -29.16 34.96 -13.86
C LEU A 220 -30.58 34.86 -14.40
N ALA A 221 -30.72 34.94 -15.73
CA ALA A 221 -31.96 34.59 -16.42
C ALA A 221 -32.32 33.11 -16.14
N SER A 222 -33.62 32.80 -16.05
CA SER A 222 -34.12 31.48 -15.67
C SER A 222 -33.58 30.34 -16.53
N MET A 223 -33.42 30.57 -17.84
CA MET A 223 -32.84 29.58 -18.77
C MET A 223 -31.38 29.28 -18.44
N ASN A 224 -30.55 30.31 -18.23
CA ASN A 224 -29.13 30.13 -17.90
C ASN A 224 -28.96 29.44 -16.54
N ARG A 225 -29.87 29.72 -15.59
CA ARG A 225 -29.91 29.03 -14.30
C ARG A 225 -30.28 27.56 -14.43
N LEU A 226 -31.26 27.23 -15.28
CA LEU A 226 -31.63 25.84 -15.60
C LEU A 226 -30.45 25.09 -16.22
N VAL A 227 -29.80 25.65 -17.23
CA VAL A 227 -28.61 25.05 -17.87
C VAL A 227 -27.50 24.81 -16.84
N LEU A 228 -27.23 25.80 -15.97
CA LEU A 228 -26.24 25.69 -14.91
C LEU A 228 -26.56 24.56 -13.91
N ASP A 229 -27.79 24.51 -13.38
CA ASP A 229 -28.18 23.51 -12.39
C ASP A 229 -28.30 22.10 -13.00
N VAL A 230 -28.74 21.96 -14.27
CA VAL A 230 -28.73 20.69 -15.02
C VAL A 230 -27.30 20.20 -15.28
N THR A 231 -26.39 21.09 -15.67
CA THR A 231 -24.96 20.76 -15.87
C THR A 231 -24.34 20.25 -14.56
N GLY A 232 -24.64 20.92 -13.44
CA GLY A 232 -24.17 20.50 -12.12
C GLY A 232 -24.74 19.15 -11.69
N LEU A 233 -26.03 18.90 -11.95
CA LEU A 233 -26.67 17.62 -11.61
C LEU A 233 -26.11 16.48 -12.47
N ALA A 234 -25.92 16.69 -13.77
CA ALA A 234 -25.30 15.70 -14.66
C ALA A 234 -23.84 15.39 -14.26
N ALA A 235 -23.05 16.43 -13.93
CA ALA A 235 -21.68 16.26 -13.45
C ALA A 235 -21.63 15.49 -12.11
N LEU A 236 -22.53 15.80 -11.16
CA LEU A 236 -22.63 15.07 -9.90
C LEU A 236 -23.07 13.61 -10.11
N ALA A 237 -24.07 13.38 -10.98
CA ALA A 237 -24.55 12.04 -11.30
C ALA A 237 -23.46 11.18 -11.95
N LEU A 238 -22.64 11.77 -12.85
CA LEU A 238 -21.48 11.10 -13.44
C LEU A 238 -20.42 10.75 -12.38
N LEU A 239 -20.09 11.68 -11.47
CA LEU A 239 -19.15 11.40 -10.38
C LEU A 239 -19.65 10.28 -9.46
N ILE A 240 -20.94 10.27 -9.11
CA ILE A 240 -21.55 9.20 -8.32
C ILE A 240 -21.51 7.89 -9.10
N TYR A 241 -21.89 7.88 -10.38
CA TYR A 241 -21.84 6.68 -11.22
C TYR A 241 -20.43 6.06 -11.25
N MET A 242 -19.39 6.88 -11.46
CA MET A 242 -18.00 6.41 -11.43
C MET A 242 -17.59 5.88 -10.05
N MET A 243 -17.99 6.54 -8.96
CA MET A 243 -17.71 6.06 -7.59
C MET A 243 -18.36 4.70 -7.27
N LEU A 244 -19.49 4.39 -7.91
CA LEU A 244 -20.22 3.13 -7.70
C LEU A 244 -19.80 2.00 -8.65
N ASN A 245 -19.23 2.32 -9.83
CA ASN A 245 -19.03 1.36 -10.93
C ASN A 245 -17.58 1.25 -11.44
N THR A 246 -16.60 1.85 -10.76
CA THR A 246 -15.19 1.80 -11.17
C THR A 246 -14.32 1.28 -10.02
N SER A 247 -13.38 0.39 -10.33
CA SER A 247 -12.32 -0.08 -9.42
C SER A 247 -10.99 0.65 -9.69
N GLU A 248 -10.15 0.70 -8.67
CA GLU A 248 -8.72 1.04 -8.75
C GLU A 248 -7.93 0.25 -9.80
N TYR A 249 -8.38 -0.95 -10.19
CA TYR A 249 -7.69 -1.81 -11.15
C TYR A 249 -8.18 -1.63 -12.60
N ASP A 250 -9.23 -0.84 -12.84
CA ASP A 250 -9.82 -0.70 -14.19
C ASP A 250 -8.88 0.04 -15.17
N PRO A 251 -8.48 -0.58 -16.31
CA PRO A 251 -7.57 0.07 -17.27
C PRO A 251 -8.11 1.35 -17.91
N SER A 252 -9.44 1.46 -18.04
CA SER A 252 -10.12 2.67 -18.52
C SER A 252 -9.95 3.86 -17.57
N LEU A 253 -9.71 3.62 -16.28
CA LEU A 253 -9.56 4.67 -15.27
C LEU A 253 -8.33 5.53 -15.55
N TYR A 254 -7.17 4.90 -15.77
CA TYR A 254 -5.90 5.58 -15.99
C TYR A 254 -5.72 6.08 -17.43
N ARG A 255 -6.37 5.43 -18.41
CA ARG A 255 -6.30 5.85 -19.84
C ARG A 255 -7.26 7.00 -20.20
N GLY A 256 -8.06 7.50 -19.27
CA GLY A 256 -8.94 8.65 -19.51
C GLY A 256 -10.02 8.87 -18.44
N GLY A 257 -10.41 7.85 -17.67
CA GLY A 257 -11.42 7.97 -16.62
C GLY A 257 -11.07 9.04 -15.58
N MET A 258 -9.83 9.13 -15.11
CA MET A 258 -9.44 10.18 -14.17
C MET A 258 -9.48 11.59 -14.79
N VAL A 259 -9.27 11.72 -16.11
CA VAL A 259 -9.46 13.00 -16.84
C VAL A 259 -10.94 13.35 -16.92
N LEU A 260 -11.81 12.38 -17.22
CA LEU A 260 -13.26 12.55 -17.19
C LEU A 260 -13.76 12.96 -15.80
N GLN A 261 -13.25 12.34 -14.74
CA GLN A 261 -13.52 12.72 -13.34
C GLN A 261 -13.09 14.16 -13.05
N ALA A 262 -11.90 14.58 -13.50
CA ALA A 262 -11.43 15.95 -13.34
C ALA A 262 -12.30 16.96 -14.11
N ILE A 263 -12.72 16.66 -15.33
CA ILE A 263 -13.64 17.50 -16.13
C ILE A 263 -15.00 17.60 -15.44
N ALA A 264 -15.62 16.48 -15.05
CA ALA A 264 -16.90 16.46 -14.35
C ALA A 264 -16.84 17.27 -13.04
N THR A 265 -15.76 17.10 -12.27
CA THR A 265 -15.54 17.90 -11.06
C THR A 265 -15.37 19.39 -11.38
N THR A 266 -14.64 19.73 -12.45
CA THR A 266 -14.43 21.13 -12.86
C THR A 266 -15.77 21.80 -13.22
N LEU A 267 -16.64 21.11 -13.96
CA LEU A 267 -18.00 21.57 -14.24
C LEU A 267 -18.83 21.73 -12.96
N LEU A 268 -18.77 20.76 -12.05
CA LEU A 268 -19.48 20.82 -10.77
C LEU A 268 -18.97 21.97 -9.89
N VAL A 269 -17.66 22.22 -9.83
CA VAL A 269 -17.06 23.35 -9.11
C VAL A 269 -17.51 24.69 -9.71
N ALA A 270 -17.60 24.81 -11.04
CA ALA A 270 -18.10 26.01 -11.71
C ALA A 270 -19.55 26.33 -11.29
N VAL A 271 -20.41 25.31 -11.23
CA VAL A 271 -21.81 25.42 -10.78
C VAL A 271 -21.90 25.76 -9.30
N LEU A 272 -21.18 25.03 -8.44
CA LEU A 272 -21.22 25.20 -6.98
C LEU A 272 -20.52 26.48 -6.49
N ALA A 273 -19.67 27.09 -7.32
CA ALA A 273 -19.12 28.42 -7.11
C ALA A 273 -20.12 29.55 -7.44
N HIS A 274 -21.11 29.29 -8.30
CA HIS A 274 -21.99 30.34 -8.81
C HIS A 274 -23.07 30.75 -7.78
N PRO A 275 -23.20 32.04 -7.40
CA PRO A 275 -24.12 32.47 -6.34
C PRO A 275 -25.60 32.10 -6.56
N SER A 276 -26.05 32.05 -7.81
CA SER A 276 -27.44 31.73 -8.18
C SER A 276 -27.76 30.23 -8.27
N SER A 277 -26.79 29.32 -8.15
CA SER A 277 -27.06 27.87 -8.31
C SER A 277 -28.00 27.36 -7.22
N PHE A 278 -29.04 26.63 -7.61
CA PHE A 278 -29.90 25.92 -6.68
C PHE A 278 -29.19 24.69 -6.09
N LEU A 279 -28.41 23.96 -6.91
CA LEU A 279 -27.63 22.81 -6.45
C LEU A 279 -26.64 23.19 -5.34
N ALA A 280 -26.00 24.36 -5.45
CA ALA A 280 -25.11 24.91 -4.42
C ALA A 280 -25.81 25.14 -3.06
N ARG A 281 -27.13 25.40 -3.07
CA ARG A 281 -27.95 25.56 -1.86
C ARG A 281 -28.33 24.23 -1.22
N ILE A 282 -28.57 23.19 -2.02
CA ILE A 282 -28.84 21.82 -1.54
C ILE A 282 -27.57 21.22 -0.95
N ILE A 283 -26.49 21.15 -1.73
CA ILE A 283 -25.21 20.56 -1.30
C ILE A 283 -24.58 21.38 -0.17
N GLY A 284 -24.78 22.71 -0.17
CA GLY A 284 -24.39 23.60 0.92
C GLY A 284 -25.26 23.55 2.18
N ALA A 285 -26.13 22.55 2.33
CA ALA A 285 -26.93 22.34 3.54
C ALA A 285 -26.05 22.14 4.79
N LYS A 286 -26.60 22.49 5.96
CA LYS A 286 -25.85 22.51 7.24
C LYS A 286 -25.08 21.21 7.55
N PRO A 287 -25.63 19.99 7.36
CA PRO A 287 -24.91 18.75 7.70
C PRO A 287 -23.67 18.55 6.81
N LEU A 288 -23.83 18.60 5.49
CA LEU A 288 -22.72 18.47 4.55
C LEU A 288 -21.70 19.59 4.75
N ARG A 289 -22.13 20.84 4.94
CA ARG A 289 -21.19 21.93 5.22
C ARG A 289 -20.37 21.71 6.49
N TRP A 290 -20.98 21.18 7.56
CA TRP A 290 -20.28 20.88 8.82
C TRP A 290 -19.18 19.83 8.64
N ILE A 291 -19.44 18.79 7.84
CA ILE A 291 -18.45 17.78 7.44
C ILE A 291 -17.38 18.44 6.56
N GLY A 292 -17.79 19.24 5.57
CA GLY A 292 -16.92 19.96 4.64
C GLY A 292 -15.88 20.87 5.30
N GLU A 293 -16.31 21.64 6.31
CA GLU A 293 -15.43 22.48 7.15
C GLU A 293 -14.34 21.65 7.88
N ARG A 294 -14.62 20.37 8.14
CA ARG A 294 -13.77 19.39 8.83
C ARG A 294 -13.04 18.42 7.90
N SER A 295 -13.34 18.42 6.59
CA SER A 295 -12.84 17.46 5.59
C SER A 295 -11.34 17.16 5.71
N TYR A 296 -10.50 18.18 5.90
CA TYR A 296 -9.06 18.00 6.11
C TYR A 296 -8.71 17.14 7.34
N GLY A 297 -9.32 17.44 8.50
CA GLY A 297 -9.09 16.66 9.72
C GLY A 297 -9.68 15.26 9.62
N LEU A 298 -10.82 15.12 8.96
CA LEU A 298 -11.41 13.80 8.68
C LEU A 298 -10.49 12.96 7.78
N TYR A 299 -9.93 13.55 6.72
CA TYR A 299 -8.98 12.90 5.80
C TYR A 299 -7.65 12.52 6.48
N LEU A 300 -7.20 13.29 7.49
CA LEU A 300 -6.01 12.92 8.27
C LEU A 300 -6.28 11.76 9.23
N TRP A 301 -7.42 11.77 9.92
CA TRP A 301 -7.66 10.81 11.01
C TRP A 301 -8.33 9.52 10.55
N HIS A 302 -9.07 9.48 9.43
CA HIS A 302 -9.81 8.26 9.04
C HIS A 302 -8.87 7.10 8.75
N TYR A 303 -7.84 7.35 7.96
CA TYR A 303 -6.94 6.32 7.45
C TYR A 303 -6.16 5.62 8.58
N PRO A 304 -5.40 6.29 9.47
CA PRO A 304 -4.74 5.62 10.58
C PRO A 304 -5.73 4.97 11.56
N VAL A 305 -6.92 5.55 11.80
CA VAL A 305 -7.94 4.93 12.66
C VAL A 305 -8.40 3.60 12.07
N ILE A 306 -8.68 3.54 10.76
CA ILE A 306 -9.09 2.30 10.08
C ILE A 306 -7.93 1.29 10.08
N ILE A 307 -6.73 1.71 9.68
CA ILE A 307 -5.55 0.84 9.47
C ILE A 307 -4.97 0.28 10.78
N LEU A 308 -5.17 0.95 11.92
CA LEU A 308 -4.68 0.50 13.24
C LEU A 308 -5.73 -0.24 14.07
N THR A 309 -6.99 -0.29 13.63
CA THR A 309 -8.09 -0.96 14.36
C THR A 309 -8.86 -2.00 13.55
N SER A 310 -8.53 -2.17 12.27
CA SER A 310 -8.93 -3.34 11.50
C SER A 310 -7.95 -4.48 11.78
N PRO A 311 -8.40 -5.74 11.79
CA PRO A 311 -7.50 -6.88 11.94
C PRO A 311 -6.55 -6.95 10.74
N THR A 312 -5.39 -7.59 10.93
CA THR A 312 -4.43 -7.84 9.85
C THR A 312 -4.95 -8.81 8.79
N VAL A 313 -5.96 -9.62 9.18
CA VAL A 313 -6.63 -10.63 8.37
C VAL A 313 -8.12 -10.52 8.67
N ASP A 314 -8.94 -10.40 7.63
CA ASP A 314 -10.36 -10.05 7.75
C ASP A 314 -11.23 -11.09 7.01
N THR A 315 -11.05 -12.39 7.30
CA THR A 315 -11.79 -13.51 6.67
C THR A 315 -13.30 -13.37 6.84
N GLY A 316 -13.76 -12.91 8.01
CA GLY A 316 -15.17 -12.67 8.31
C GLY A 316 -15.79 -11.41 7.66
N GLY A 317 -15.04 -10.66 6.85
CA GLY A 317 -15.54 -9.54 6.08
C GLY A 317 -16.04 -8.32 6.88
N ALA A 318 -17.00 -7.60 6.33
CA ALA A 318 -17.38 -6.25 6.75
C ALA A 318 -18.11 -6.18 8.11
N HIS A 319 -17.37 -6.06 9.22
CA HIS A 319 -17.95 -5.98 10.57
C HIS A 319 -18.59 -4.60 10.88
N PRO A 320 -19.94 -4.43 10.94
CA PRO A 320 -20.56 -3.10 10.93
C PRO A 320 -20.27 -2.27 12.19
N VAL A 321 -20.20 -2.90 13.36
CA VAL A 321 -19.89 -2.22 14.64
C VAL A 321 -18.48 -1.61 14.61
N ARG A 322 -17.50 -2.30 14.03
CA ARG A 322 -16.12 -1.83 13.86
C ARG A 322 -16.09 -0.57 13.02
N MET A 323 -16.79 -0.58 11.88
CA MET A 323 -16.91 0.58 10.98
C MET A 323 -17.57 1.79 11.66
N VAL A 324 -18.67 1.58 12.40
CA VAL A 324 -19.34 2.66 13.14
C VAL A 324 -18.42 3.28 14.20
N LEU A 325 -17.66 2.46 14.93
CA LEU A 325 -16.68 2.93 15.92
C LEU A 325 -15.49 3.65 15.27
N GLN A 326 -14.97 3.16 14.15
CA GLN A 326 -13.92 3.81 13.36
C GLN A 326 -14.35 5.20 12.85
N VAL A 327 -15.57 5.31 12.30
CA VAL A 327 -16.13 6.60 11.87
C VAL A 327 -16.35 7.54 13.06
N ALA A 328 -16.88 7.04 14.18
CA ALA A 328 -17.08 7.85 15.39
C ALA A 328 -15.76 8.37 15.97
N ALA A 329 -14.74 7.51 16.07
CA ALA A 329 -13.40 7.88 16.52
C ALA A 329 -12.74 8.91 15.58
N THR A 330 -12.84 8.70 14.26
CA THR A 330 -12.38 9.64 13.23
C THR A 330 -12.99 11.03 13.40
N VAL A 331 -14.33 11.10 13.52
CA VAL A 331 -15.06 12.36 13.67
C VAL A 331 -14.72 13.04 14.99
N ALA A 332 -14.54 12.27 16.07
CA ALA A 332 -14.12 12.79 17.37
C ALA A 332 -12.70 13.37 17.32
N LEU A 333 -11.71 12.60 16.87
CA LEU A 333 -10.31 13.02 16.80
C LEU A 333 -10.12 14.23 15.88
N ALA A 334 -10.74 14.22 14.68
CA ALA A 334 -10.75 15.37 13.78
C ALA A 334 -11.39 16.62 14.41
N SER A 335 -12.51 16.47 15.11
CA SER A 335 -13.20 17.60 15.77
C SER A 335 -12.41 18.15 16.97
N LEU A 336 -11.72 17.29 17.72
CA LEU A 336 -10.87 17.67 18.85
C LEU A 336 -9.60 18.38 18.36
N SER A 337 -8.90 17.81 17.36
CA SER A 337 -7.75 18.42 16.67
C SER A 337 -8.10 19.82 16.16
N LEU A 338 -9.20 19.93 15.39
CA LEU A 338 -9.64 21.18 14.81
C LEU A 338 -9.93 22.25 15.89
N LYS A 339 -10.63 21.86 16.96
CA LYS A 339 -11.07 22.78 18.02
C LYS A 339 -9.92 23.23 18.92
N TYR A 340 -9.04 22.32 19.32
CA TYR A 340 -8.08 22.56 20.40
C TYR A 340 -6.64 22.85 19.93
N ILE A 341 -6.29 22.52 18.69
CA ILE A 341 -4.93 22.69 18.15
C ILE A 341 -4.94 23.53 16.87
N GLU A 342 -5.67 23.11 15.83
CA GLU A 342 -5.63 23.79 14.53
C GLU A 342 -6.22 25.21 14.60
N ASN A 343 -7.44 25.38 15.12
CA ASN A 343 -8.09 26.69 15.15
C ASN A 343 -7.30 27.76 15.95
N PRO A 344 -6.76 27.47 17.16
CA PRO A 344 -5.86 28.40 17.85
C PRO A 344 -4.68 28.87 16.97
N ILE A 345 -3.98 27.94 16.31
CA ILE A 345 -2.81 28.27 15.47
C ILE A 345 -3.24 28.99 14.18
N ARG A 346 -4.36 28.58 13.58
CA ARG A 346 -4.93 29.19 12.36
C ARG A 346 -5.33 30.64 12.57
N HIS A 347 -5.96 30.97 13.71
CA HIS A 347 -6.48 32.31 13.97
C HIS A 347 -5.47 33.22 14.68
N ASN A 348 -4.75 32.72 15.69
CA ASN A 348 -3.84 33.53 16.51
C ASN A 348 -2.38 33.45 16.03
N GLY A 349 -2.03 32.42 15.25
CA GLY A 349 -0.65 32.12 14.85
C GLY A 349 0.12 31.33 15.90
N PHE A 350 1.25 30.76 15.47
CA PHE A 350 2.12 29.93 16.32
C PHE A 350 2.59 30.67 17.57
N ARG A 351 3.17 31.88 17.41
CA ARG A 351 3.78 32.64 18.51
C ARG A 351 2.79 32.99 19.63
N ASP A 352 1.61 33.52 19.30
CA ASP A 352 0.60 33.88 20.31
C ASP A 352 0.01 32.64 20.99
N THR A 353 -0.24 31.57 20.22
CA THR A 353 -0.67 30.28 20.80
C THR A 353 0.38 29.73 21.78
N TRP A 354 1.66 29.78 21.42
CA TRP A 354 2.77 29.34 22.25
C TRP A 354 3.00 30.22 23.48
N SER A 355 2.89 31.55 23.33
CA SER A 355 2.94 32.46 24.48
C SER A 355 1.72 32.35 25.38
N ARG A 356 0.59 31.80 24.95
CA ARG A 356 -0.53 31.45 25.84
C ARG A 356 -0.38 30.08 26.50
N LEU A 357 0.51 29.23 25.99
CA LEU A 357 0.87 27.93 26.56
C LEU A 357 1.97 28.03 27.63
N TRP A 358 3.00 28.84 27.40
CA TRP A 358 4.13 29.04 28.32
C TRP A 358 4.23 30.46 28.93
N GLY A 359 3.32 31.36 28.57
CA GLY A 359 3.31 32.73 29.09
C GLY A 359 2.96 32.83 30.56
N ARG A 360 3.72 33.70 31.23
CA ARG A 360 3.74 33.93 32.67
C ARG A 360 2.59 34.83 33.15
N ASP A 361 1.38 34.58 32.65
CA ASP A 361 0.21 35.37 32.97
C ASP A 361 -0.27 35.06 34.39
N ARG A 362 -0.38 36.07 35.26
CA ARG A 362 -0.64 35.85 36.70
C ARG A 362 -2.04 35.28 37.02
N ASN A 363 -2.93 35.23 36.02
CA ASN A 363 -4.25 34.58 36.10
C ASN A 363 -4.29 33.18 35.42
N ALA A 364 -3.17 32.61 34.99
CA ALA A 364 -3.13 31.38 34.18
C ALA A 364 -3.41 30.05 34.93
N THR A 365 -3.80 30.08 36.20
CA THR A 365 -4.19 28.87 36.97
C THR A 365 -5.36 28.13 36.33
N GLY A 366 -6.31 28.86 35.73
CA GLY A 366 -7.43 28.26 34.98
C GLY A 366 -6.99 27.54 33.70
N ILE A 367 -6.11 28.15 32.90
CA ILE A 367 -5.70 27.62 31.58
C ILE A 367 -4.81 26.39 31.72
N ARG A 368 -3.90 26.38 32.72
CA ARG A 368 -3.04 25.21 32.99
C ARG A 368 -3.85 23.98 33.42
N ASN A 369 -4.87 24.17 34.25
CA ASN A 369 -5.81 23.10 34.62
C ASN A 369 -6.65 22.61 33.43
N VAL A 370 -7.03 23.51 32.52
CA VAL A 370 -7.73 23.13 31.28
C VAL A 370 -6.82 22.32 30.35
N TRP A 371 -5.51 22.60 30.30
CA TRP A 371 -4.58 21.79 29.49
C TRP A 371 -4.23 20.44 30.10
N TRP A 372 -4.05 20.32 31.42
CA TRP A 372 -3.93 18.99 32.06
C TRP A 372 -5.20 18.16 31.88
N LYS A 373 -6.40 18.77 31.90
CA LYS A 373 -7.65 18.09 31.54
C LYS A 373 -7.75 17.72 30.05
N ARG A 374 -7.14 18.49 29.14
CA ARG A 374 -7.11 18.18 27.69
C ARG A 374 -6.08 17.10 27.32
N ALA A 375 -4.88 17.16 27.91
CA ALA A 375 -3.87 16.12 27.80
C ALA A 375 -4.38 14.83 28.44
N GLY A 376 -4.99 14.91 29.63
CA GLY A 376 -5.68 13.80 30.27
C GLY A 376 -6.81 13.23 29.42
N LEU A 377 -7.60 14.07 28.71
CA LEU A 377 -8.64 13.63 27.78
C LEU A 377 -8.07 12.95 26.53
N LEU A 378 -6.99 13.48 25.94
CA LEU A 378 -6.30 12.83 24.81
C LEU A 378 -5.67 11.51 25.25
N MET A 379 -5.03 11.47 26.43
CA MET A 379 -4.45 10.27 27.03
C MET A 379 -5.53 9.23 27.33
N SER A 380 -6.69 9.64 27.88
CA SER A 380 -7.80 8.72 28.16
C SER A 380 -8.54 8.28 26.88
N ILE A 381 -8.56 9.10 25.82
CA ILE A 381 -9.05 8.66 24.50
C ILE A 381 -8.07 7.70 23.83
N LEU A 382 -6.75 7.92 23.94
CA LEU A 382 -5.73 6.97 23.45
C LEU A 382 -5.81 5.66 24.24
N LEU A 383 -5.94 5.72 25.57
CA LEU A 383 -6.19 4.55 26.43
C LEU A 383 -7.52 3.87 26.13
N MET A 384 -8.59 4.62 25.82
CA MET A 384 -9.91 4.03 25.51
C MET A 384 -9.97 3.48 24.09
N SER A 385 -9.23 4.08 23.15
CA SER A 385 -8.99 3.49 21.82
C SER A 385 -8.14 2.23 21.96
N PHE A 386 -7.13 2.23 22.85
CA PHE A 386 -6.30 1.07 23.16
C PHE A 386 -7.13 -0.05 23.79
N THR A 387 -7.95 0.24 24.81
CA THR A 387 -8.83 -0.79 25.40
C THR A 387 -9.89 -1.26 24.41
N VAL A 388 -10.46 -0.41 23.56
CA VAL A 388 -11.36 -0.85 22.48
C VAL A 388 -10.62 -1.72 21.46
N SER A 389 -9.39 -1.36 21.06
CA SER A 389 -8.57 -2.17 20.15
C SER A 389 -8.23 -3.54 20.77
N GLN A 390 -7.79 -3.58 22.03
CA GLN A 390 -7.54 -4.83 22.75
C GLN A 390 -8.82 -5.65 22.93
N MET A 391 -9.96 -5.00 23.22
CA MET A 391 -11.26 -5.66 23.38
C MET A 391 -11.79 -6.19 22.04
N MET A 392 -11.52 -5.54 20.92
CA MET A 392 -11.85 -6.03 19.57
C MET A 392 -10.96 -7.20 19.16
N ILE A 393 -9.63 -7.12 19.40
CA ILE A 393 -8.70 -8.23 19.18
C ILE A 393 -9.11 -9.45 20.04
N THR A 394 -9.43 -9.23 21.30
CA THR A 394 -9.90 -10.29 22.23
C THR A 394 -11.28 -10.81 21.84
N SER A 395 -12.18 -9.97 21.30
CA SER A 395 -13.50 -10.40 20.85
C SER A 395 -13.44 -11.25 19.59
N ALA A 396 -12.51 -10.97 18.67
CA ALA A 396 -12.24 -11.82 17.51
C ALA A 396 -11.68 -13.18 17.97
N ALA A 397 -10.63 -13.17 18.79
CA ALA A 397 -10.08 -14.42 19.35
C ALA A 397 -11.15 -15.25 20.10
N ASN A 398 -12.07 -14.60 20.85
CA ASN A 398 -13.13 -15.29 21.58
C ASN A 398 -14.30 -15.76 20.71
N SER A 399 -14.57 -15.16 19.54
CA SER A 399 -15.57 -15.71 18.61
C SER A 399 -15.09 -17.05 18.03
N ASP A 400 -13.79 -17.16 17.78
CA ASP A 400 -13.16 -18.35 17.18
C ASP A 400 -13.16 -19.52 18.18
N TYR A 401 -12.91 -19.25 19.47
CA TYR A 401 -13.07 -20.27 20.52
C TYR A 401 -14.54 -20.69 20.73
N HIS A 402 -15.50 -19.78 20.60
CA HIS A 402 -16.91 -20.13 20.83
C HIS A 402 -17.56 -20.90 19.67
N SER A 403 -17.21 -20.61 18.42
CA SER A 403 -17.68 -21.37 17.25
C SER A 403 -17.17 -22.82 17.28
N VAL A 404 -15.89 -23.03 17.59
CA VAL A 404 -15.28 -24.35 17.82
C VAL A 404 -15.95 -25.07 19.01
N SER A 405 -16.28 -24.36 20.09
CA SER A 405 -16.97 -24.98 21.24
C SER A 405 -18.40 -25.43 20.93
N MET A 406 -19.19 -24.68 20.14
CA MET A 406 -20.57 -25.06 19.81
C MET A 406 -20.63 -26.18 18.76
N SER A 407 -19.75 -26.17 17.76
CA SER A 407 -19.65 -27.27 16.77
C SER A 407 -19.23 -28.59 17.42
N ALA A 408 -18.26 -28.55 18.35
CA ALA A 408 -17.89 -29.73 19.16
C ALA A 408 -19.02 -30.23 20.08
N THR A 409 -19.94 -29.36 20.51
CA THR A 409 -21.06 -29.75 21.39
C THR A 409 -22.28 -30.26 20.60
N LEU A 410 -22.45 -29.86 19.33
CA LEU A 410 -23.57 -30.27 18.47
C LEU A 410 -23.33 -31.58 17.71
N ASN A 411 -22.08 -31.98 17.48
CA ASN A 411 -21.73 -33.26 16.84
C ASN A 411 -21.66 -34.45 17.83
N GLY A 412 -22.16 -34.28 19.06
CA GLY A 412 -21.96 -35.19 20.20
C GLY A 412 -23.03 -36.26 20.45
N GLU A 413 -23.92 -36.58 19.50
CA GLU A 413 -24.92 -37.64 19.66
C GLU A 413 -25.06 -38.53 18.41
N HIS A 414 -24.34 -39.66 18.37
CA HIS A 414 -24.85 -40.99 17.96
C HIS A 414 -23.74 -42.07 17.92
N SER A 415 -23.64 -42.90 18.96
CA SER A 415 -23.41 -44.35 18.83
C SER A 415 -23.52 -45.06 20.18
N VAL A 416 -24.49 -45.96 20.33
CA VAL A 416 -24.58 -46.90 21.45
C VAL A 416 -24.24 -48.30 20.93
N THR A 417 -23.38 -49.03 21.63
CA THR A 417 -23.51 -50.48 21.79
C THR A 417 -22.74 -50.95 23.03
N GLU A 418 -23.25 -52.00 23.66
CA GLU A 418 -22.86 -52.45 25.01
C GLU A 418 -21.68 -53.43 24.99
N GLU A 419 -20.89 -53.47 26.08
CA GLU A 419 -20.65 -54.75 26.76
C GLU A 419 -20.43 -54.59 28.28
N LYS A 420 -20.66 -55.66 29.04
CA LYS A 420 -20.84 -55.69 30.51
C LYS A 420 -19.56 -56.09 31.24
N GLY A 421 -19.37 -55.63 32.50
CA GLY A 421 -18.49 -56.36 33.43
C GLY A 421 -17.91 -55.65 34.67
N GLN A 422 -18.76 -55.34 35.66
CA GLN A 422 -18.52 -55.34 37.12
C GLN A 422 -17.19 -54.84 37.78
N ASP A 423 -17.40 -53.87 38.69
CA ASP A 423 -16.89 -53.77 40.07
C ASP A 423 -15.37 -53.78 40.40
N VAL A 424 -14.86 -52.65 40.94
CA VAL A 424 -14.41 -52.46 42.35
C VAL A 424 -13.53 -51.18 42.49
N LEU A 425 -13.78 -50.38 43.53
CA LEU A 425 -13.03 -49.20 44.01
C LEU A 425 -12.19 -49.56 45.27
N PRO A 426 -11.30 -48.68 45.83
CA PRO A 426 -10.30 -47.78 45.23
C PRO A 426 -8.95 -47.73 46.05
N ALA A 427 -8.13 -46.69 45.80
CA ALA A 427 -7.02 -46.16 46.64
C ALA A 427 -5.65 -46.90 46.55
N THR A 428 -4.47 -46.30 46.78
CA THR A 428 -4.06 -45.03 47.44
C THR A 428 -2.84 -44.36 46.78
N VAL A 429 -2.87 -43.02 46.68
CA VAL A 429 -1.94 -42.03 47.27
C VAL A 429 -0.52 -42.49 47.71
N SER A 430 0.55 -41.92 47.10
CA SER A 430 1.49 -41.03 47.83
C SER A 430 2.64 -40.46 46.99
N THR A 431 2.90 -39.18 47.23
CA THR A 431 4.07 -38.37 46.82
C THR A 431 5.35 -38.72 47.57
N SER A 432 6.53 -38.51 46.96
CA SER A 432 7.61 -37.64 47.51
C SER A 432 8.87 -37.70 46.65
N GLY A 433 9.58 -36.58 46.48
CA GLY A 433 10.95 -36.53 45.95
C GLY A 433 11.93 -36.00 47.00
N ALA A 434 13.23 -36.25 46.83
CA ALA A 434 14.30 -35.59 47.59
C ALA A 434 15.68 -35.69 46.89
N ASP A 435 16.11 -34.56 46.34
CA ASP A 435 17.44 -33.93 46.36
C ASP A 435 18.80 -34.68 46.48
N THR A 436 19.75 -34.09 45.74
CA THR A 436 21.20 -33.82 46.03
C THR A 436 22.36 -34.78 45.66
N GLN A 437 23.44 -34.09 45.24
CA GLN A 437 24.79 -34.45 44.73
C GLN A 437 25.76 -35.03 45.82
N PRO A 438 27.02 -35.49 45.56
CA PRO A 438 28.02 -34.92 44.61
C PRO A 438 29.07 -35.85 43.93
N VAL A 439 30.00 -35.21 43.21
CA VAL A 439 31.12 -35.73 42.37
C VAL A 439 32.36 -36.14 43.20
N PRO A 440 33.23 -37.04 42.68
CA PRO A 440 34.67 -36.70 42.60
C PRO A 440 35.38 -37.13 41.29
N GLN A 441 36.44 -36.40 40.92
CA GLN A 441 37.34 -36.69 39.78
C GLN A 441 38.35 -37.81 40.09
N LYS A 442 38.83 -38.52 39.04
CA LYS A 442 40.29 -38.78 38.87
C LYS A 442 40.71 -39.14 37.44
N ASN A 443 41.98 -38.87 37.15
CA ASN A 443 42.67 -39.11 35.87
C ASN A 443 42.93 -40.59 35.60
N ASP A 444 43.24 -40.96 34.35
CA ASP A 444 44.62 -41.36 33.99
C ASP A 444 44.87 -41.39 32.46
N LYS A 445 46.15 -41.25 32.10
CA LYS A 445 46.71 -41.33 30.72
C LYS A 445 47.97 -42.19 30.82
N PRO A 446 48.29 -43.02 29.81
CA PRO A 446 49.51 -42.69 29.06
C PRO A 446 49.50 -43.06 27.56
N ALA A 447 50.29 -42.29 26.79
CA ALA A 447 51.32 -42.67 25.79
C ALA A 447 51.27 -44.01 25.01
N ALA A 448 51.83 -44.16 23.80
CA ALA A 448 52.35 -43.25 22.76
C ALA A 448 52.78 -44.12 21.55
N HIS A 449 52.94 -43.54 20.35
CA HIS A 449 54.05 -43.89 19.44
C HIS A 449 54.19 -42.86 18.30
N ALA A 450 55.42 -42.66 17.83
CA ALA A 450 55.79 -41.77 16.73
C ALA A 450 56.43 -42.55 15.57
N GLY A 451 56.39 -41.98 14.36
CA GLY A 451 57.11 -42.47 13.17
C GLY A 451 56.90 -41.52 11.97
N ASP A 452 57.98 -41.07 11.34
CA ASP A 452 58.03 -40.03 10.29
C ASP A 452 59.34 -40.17 9.47
N PRO A 453 59.52 -39.59 8.27
CA PRO A 453 58.80 -39.86 7.01
C PRO A 453 59.66 -40.77 6.08
N PRO A 454 60.53 -40.36 5.11
CA PRO A 454 60.65 -39.19 4.21
C PRO A 454 60.51 -39.51 2.69
N GLY A 455 60.33 -38.51 1.80
CA GLY A 455 60.48 -38.70 0.34
C GLY A 455 60.22 -37.45 -0.54
N LYS A 456 61.26 -36.92 -1.22
CA LYS A 456 61.18 -35.81 -2.19
C LYS A 456 61.22 -36.31 -3.65
N GLY A 457 60.70 -35.53 -4.59
CA GLY A 457 60.92 -35.66 -6.04
C GLY A 457 60.68 -34.34 -6.79
N GLU A 458 61.48 -34.03 -7.81
CA GLU A 458 61.60 -32.70 -8.42
C GLU A 458 61.07 -32.57 -9.87
N GLN A 459 60.72 -31.33 -10.23
CA GLN A 459 60.81 -30.62 -11.53
C GLN A 459 60.89 -31.37 -12.89
N GLN A 460 60.05 -30.93 -13.85
CA GLN A 460 60.43 -30.26 -15.14
C GLN A 460 59.13 -29.98 -15.95
N THR A 461 58.68 -28.74 -16.19
CA THR A 461 59.09 -27.76 -17.23
C THR A 461 59.02 -28.20 -18.70
N THR A 462 58.10 -27.60 -19.46
CA THR A 462 58.37 -27.09 -20.83
C THR A 462 57.56 -25.80 -21.08
N LYS A 463 58.11 -24.91 -21.91
CA LYS A 463 57.63 -23.55 -22.24
C LYS A 463 57.43 -23.44 -23.76
N LYS A 464 56.82 -22.33 -24.19
CA LYS A 464 56.82 -21.68 -25.54
C LYS A 464 55.62 -21.96 -26.44
N ASP A 465 55.21 -21.04 -27.33
CA ASP A 465 55.38 -19.56 -27.39
C ASP A 465 54.43 -19.00 -28.47
N LYS A 466 53.99 -17.75 -28.27
CA LYS A 466 53.66 -16.70 -29.29
C LYS A 466 52.48 -16.85 -30.28
N ALA A 467 51.76 -15.74 -30.39
CA ALA A 467 50.90 -15.32 -31.50
C ALA A 467 51.73 -14.92 -32.76
N PRO A 468 51.09 -14.46 -33.85
CA PRO A 468 50.80 -13.02 -33.92
C PRO A 468 49.50 -12.59 -34.65
N GLU A 469 49.07 -11.37 -34.34
CA GLU A 469 48.21 -10.49 -35.15
C GLU A 469 48.99 -10.00 -36.41
N PRO A 470 48.38 -9.39 -37.47
CA PRO A 470 48.21 -7.92 -37.43
C PRO A 470 47.13 -7.25 -38.36
N GLU A 471 46.71 -6.02 -38.00
CA GLU A 471 46.42 -4.84 -38.88
C GLU A 471 45.31 -4.93 -39.99
N LYS A 472 44.69 -3.87 -40.57
CA LYS A 472 44.62 -2.37 -40.51
C LYS A 472 43.28 -1.95 -41.20
N ALA A 473 42.79 -0.71 -41.37
CA ALA A 473 43.16 0.71 -41.10
C ALA A 473 41.82 1.51 -40.98
N SER A 474 41.66 2.65 -40.28
CA SER A 474 42.23 4.03 -40.40
C SER A 474 41.57 4.96 -41.45
N SER A 475 40.89 6.02 -40.96
CA SER A 475 40.89 7.44 -41.41
C SER A 475 39.67 8.18 -40.81
N GLY A 476 39.69 9.43 -40.35
CA GLY A 476 40.76 10.41 -40.16
C GLY A 476 40.20 11.84 -40.06
N GLU A 477 40.76 12.65 -39.13
CA GLU A 477 41.05 14.10 -39.28
C GLU A 477 39.88 15.14 -39.20
N GLU A 478 40.03 16.39 -38.71
CA GLU A 478 41.20 17.11 -38.13
C GLU A 478 40.83 18.36 -37.26
N LYS A 479 41.76 18.74 -36.34
CA LYS A 479 42.17 20.09 -35.79
C LYS A 479 41.12 21.17 -35.41
N GLY A 480 41.35 22.08 -34.44
CA GLY A 480 42.47 22.41 -33.54
C GLY A 480 42.13 23.70 -32.72
N SER A 481 42.94 24.40 -31.92
CA SER A 481 44.37 24.27 -31.54
C SER A 481 44.70 25.12 -30.27
N THR A 482 45.51 24.61 -29.31
CA THR A 482 46.64 25.28 -28.57
C THR A 482 46.49 26.63 -27.80
N PRO A 483 47.45 27.02 -26.91
CA PRO A 483 48.14 26.26 -25.84
C PRO A 483 48.42 27.07 -24.53
N GLY A 484 49.07 26.46 -23.52
CA GLY A 484 49.75 27.20 -22.43
C GLY A 484 50.32 26.34 -21.27
N ASP A 485 51.65 26.11 -21.30
CA ASP A 485 52.66 25.89 -20.23
C ASP A 485 52.27 25.73 -18.72
N SER A 486 52.99 25.01 -17.85
CA SER A 486 54.20 24.16 -17.98
C SER A 486 54.52 23.32 -16.69
N ASN A 487 55.21 22.19 -16.88
CA ASN A 487 56.23 21.50 -16.03
C ASN A 487 56.13 21.28 -14.49
N HIS A 488 56.33 19.99 -14.11
CA HIS A 488 57.23 19.40 -13.06
C HIS A 488 57.36 20.00 -11.63
N ALA A 489 57.73 19.25 -10.56
CA ALA A 489 57.74 17.82 -10.20
C ALA A 489 58.24 17.67 -8.72
N ILE A 490 58.20 16.45 -8.15
CA ILE A 490 59.00 15.95 -6.99
C ILE A 490 58.65 16.41 -5.55
N GLY A 491 58.47 15.45 -4.62
CA GLY A 491 59.27 15.40 -3.37
C GLY A 491 58.59 15.55 -1.99
N LYS A 492 58.75 14.53 -1.13
CA LYS A 492 58.53 14.60 0.36
C LYS A 492 59.72 15.28 1.08
N PRO A 493 59.54 15.72 2.35
CA PRO A 493 60.03 14.95 3.52
C PRO A 493 58.99 14.92 4.70
N LYS A 494 58.88 13.93 5.61
CA LYS A 494 59.75 13.46 6.74
C LYS A 494 60.26 14.61 7.64
N GLY A 495 60.21 14.57 8.98
CA GLY A 495 59.68 13.60 9.98
C GLY A 495 60.15 13.97 11.42
N SER A 496 59.94 13.09 12.43
CA SER A 496 60.28 13.24 13.88
C SER A 496 59.35 14.17 14.69
N THR A 497 59.02 13.98 15.98
CA THR A 497 59.19 12.91 17.02
C THR A 497 58.14 13.20 18.15
N ASP A 498 57.82 12.42 19.18
CA ASP A 498 58.32 11.13 19.72
C ASP A 498 57.21 10.38 20.53
N ASN A 499 57.52 9.26 21.21
CA ASN A 499 56.65 8.54 22.19
C ASN A 499 57.51 7.95 23.35
N PRO A 500 56.99 7.69 24.58
CA PRO A 500 56.65 6.28 24.90
C PRO A 500 55.59 6.01 26.01
N GLY A 501 54.87 4.88 25.85
CA GLY A 501 54.32 4.05 26.94
C GLY A 501 52.94 4.46 27.52
N ASN A 502 52.04 3.54 27.88
CA ASN A 502 52.06 2.06 27.82
C ASN A 502 50.61 1.51 27.85
N THR A 503 50.40 0.29 27.30
CA THR A 503 49.28 -0.64 27.57
C THR A 503 47.83 -0.11 27.73
N GLU A 504 46.98 -0.37 26.74
CA GLU A 504 45.96 -1.45 26.85
C GLU A 504 45.40 -1.80 25.46
N ASP A 505 45.19 -3.10 25.23
CA ASP A 505 44.74 -3.69 23.96
C ASP A 505 43.31 -4.23 24.12
N LYS A 506 42.37 -3.70 23.34
CA LYS A 506 41.09 -4.35 23.01
C LYS A 506 40.65 -3.94 21.61
N GLY A 507 40.69 -4.92 20.70
CA GLY A 507 40.20 -4.78 19.33
C GLY A 507 38.67 -4.76 19.23
N ASN A 508 38.21 -4.49 18.01
CA ASN A 508 36.82 -4.64 17.57
C ASN A 508 36.25 -6.01 17.96
N GLU A 509 35.16 -6.03 18.73
CA GLU A 509 34.23 -7.17 18.74
C GLU A 509 33.10 -6.88 17.75
N GLN A 510 33.18 -7.57 16.63
CA GLN A 510 32.08 -7.77 15.69
C GLN A 510 31.24 -8.94 16.25
N PRO A 511 29.91 -8.83 16.42
CA PRO A 511 29.10 -9.97 16.85
C PRO A 511 29.09 -11.02 15.74
N ASP A 512 29.60 -12.21 16.03
CA ASP A 512 29.50 -13.36 15.13
C ASP A 512 28.04 -13.81 15.00
N ASP A 513 27.62 -14.10 13.77
CA ASP A 513 26.37 -14.81 13.52
C ASP A 513 26.44 -16.21 14.14
N PRO A 514 25.45 -16.64 14.95
CA PRO A 514 25.34 -18.03 15.33
C PRO A 514 24.94 -18.85 14.09
N VAL A 515 25.92 -19.47 13.46
CA VAL A 515 25.73 -20.52 12.45
C VAL A 515 24.99 -21.68 13.13
N ASN A 516 23.66 -21.62 13.08
CA ASN A 516 22.81 -22.71 13.53
C ASN A 516 22.82 -23.78 12.43
N THR A 517 23.76 -24.73 12.55
CA THR A 517 23.74 -25.97 11.79
C THR A 517 22.54 -26.81 12.22
N SER A 518 21.36 -26.43 11.72
CA SER A 518 20.28 -27.39 11.52
C SER A 518 20.71 -28.27 10.36
N ASP A 519 20.92 -29.56 10.64
CA ASP A 519 21.17 -30.56 9.61
C ASP A 519 20.04 -30.49 8.58
N SER A 520 20.39 -30.15 7.34
CA SER A 520 19.51 -30.41 6.20
C SER A 520 19.52 -31.92 5.96
N SER A 521 18.77 -32.66 6.77
CA SER A 521 18.32 -33.98 6.38
C SER A 521 17.58 -33.83 5.06
N THR A 522 18.19 -34.31 3.98
CA THR A 522 17.48 -34.62 2.75
C THR A 522 16.44 -35.67 3.10
N GLU A 523 15.23 -35.22 3.41
CA GLU A 523 14.04 -36.03 3.22
C GLU A 523 13.96 -36.29 1.71
N GLU A 524 14.42 -37.48 1.30
CA GLU A 524 14.00 -38.08 0.04
C GLU A 524 12.49 -38.26 0.15
N GLY A 525 11.74 -37.25 -0.30
CA GLY A 525 10.28 -37.29 -0.26
C GLY A 525 9.78 -38.52 -1.00
N GLU A 526 8.75 -39.18 -0.44
CA GLU A 526 8.03 -40.25 -1.14
C GLU A 526 7.34 -39.66 -2.38
N THR A 527 8.09 -39.61 -3.48
CA THR A 527 7.56 -39.19 -4.78
C THR A 527 6.41 -40.10 -5.16
N ALA A 528 5.32 -39.49 -5.60
CA ALA A 528 4.14 -40.18 -6.09
C ALA A 528 4.48 -41.25 -7.15
N PRO A 529 3.66 -42.30 -7.29
CA PRO A 529 3.87 -43.28 -8.34
C PRO A 529 3.91 -42.58 -9.71
N PRO A 530 5.01 -42.75 -10.48
CA PRO A 530 5.14 -42.13 -11.78
C PRO A 530 3.97 -42.55 -12.67
N ALA A 531 3.63 -41.71 -13.65
CA ALA A 531 2.62 -42.08 -14.65
C ALA A 531 2.95 -43.46 -15.22
N LYS A 532 1.91 -44.26 -15.54
CA LYS A 532 2.09 -45.64 -16.01
C LYS A 532 2.92 -45.77 -17.29
N ASP A 533 3.13 -44.66 -18.00
CA ASP A 533 3.94 -44.51 -19.20
C ASP A 533 5.19 -43.62 -19.01
N GLY A 534 5.43 -43.10 -17.80
CA GLY A 534 6.53 -42.19 -17.47
C GLY A 534 6.40 -40.77 -18.02
N LYS A 535 5.22 -40.37 -18.52
CA LYS A 535 5.00 -39.02 -19.08
C LYS A 535 4.36 -38.05 -18.10
N ILE A 536 4.59 -36.77 -18.35
CA ILE A 536 3.86 -35.67 -17.73
C ILE A 536 2.59 -35.44 -18.56
N HIS A 537 1.44 -35.59 -17.92
CA HIS A 537 0.11 -35.35 -18.50
C HIS A 537 -0.45 -34.01 -18.01
N TYR A 538 -0.16 -33.65 -16.76
CA TYR A 538 -0.62 -32.43 -16.11
C TYR A 538 0.55 -31.51 -15.74
N THR A 539 0.40 -30.21 -15.95
CA THR A 539 1.32 -29.19 -15.45
C THR A 539 0.58 -28.17 -14.62
N ILE A 540 0.94 -28.03 -13.36
CA ILE A 540 0.39 -27.04 -12.45
C ILE A 540 1.43 -25.94 -12.28
N ILE A 541 1.11 -24.72 -12.69
CA ILE A 541 1.88 -23.54 -12.31
C ILE A 541 1.08 -22.68 -11.35
N GLY A 542 1.76 -22.14 -10.34
CA GLY A 542 1.16 -21.12 -9.51
C GLY A 542 2.13 -20.37 -8.61
N ASP A 543 1.60 -19.74 -7.58
CA ASP A 543 2.37 -18.85 -6.71
C ASP A 543 2.81 -19.52 -5.39
N SER A 544 2.68 -18.86 -4.25
CA SER A 544 2.92 -19.43 -2.92
C SER A 544 1.91 -20.51 -2.54
N VAL A 545 0.64 -20.39 -2.96
CA VAL A 545 -0.40 -21.37 -2.57
C VAL A 545 -0.13 -22.76 -3.16
N ILE A 546 0.36 -22.81 -4.41
CA ILE A 546 0.83 -24.07 -5.02
C ILE A 546 2.03 -24.66 -4.29
N LEU A 547 2.89 -23.88 -3.64
CA LEU A 547 4.02 -24.43 -2.87
C LEU A 547 3.54 -25.17 -1.61
N ASP A 548 2.52 -24.64 -0.92
CA ASP A 548 1.91 -25.32 0.24
C ASP A 548 1.22 -26.63 -0.18
N ALA A 549 0.44 -26.58 -1.27
CA ALA A 549 -0.28 -27.74 -1.80
C ALA A 549 0.60 -28.76 -2.52
N LYS A 550 1.83 -28.40 -2.91
CA LYS A 550 2.69 -29.21 -3.81
C LYS A 550 2.87 -30.67 -3.40
N PRO A 551 3.22 -31.01 -2.14
CA PRO A 551 3.43 -32.42 -1.76
C PRO A 551 2.17 -33.26 -1.97
N TYR A 552 1.00 -32.68 -1.68
CA TYR A 552 -0.30 -33.34 -1.80
C TYR A 552 -0.74 -33.42 -3.26
N LEU A 553 -0.51 -32.38 -4.07
CA LEU A 553 -0.76 -32.40 -5.51
C LEU A 553 0.05 -33.51 -6.19
N GLU A 554 1.35 -33.57 -5.92
CA GLU A 554 2.22 -34.62 -6.43
C GLU A 554 1.74 -36.00 -5.97
N GLN A 555 1.54 -36.22 -4.65
CA GLN A 555 1.06 -37.50 -4.10
C GLN A 555 -0.26 -37.99 -4.72
N THR A 556 -1.19 -37.08 -5.01
CA THR A 556 -2.57 -37.44 -5.34
C THR A 556 -2.82 -37.54 -6.85
N ILE A 557 -2.01 -36.88 -7.69
CA ILE A 557 -2.14 -36.81 -9.16
C ILE A 557 -0.93 -37.45 -9.85
N SER A 558 -1.11 -38.61 -10.48
CA SER A 558 -0.01 -39.30 -11.18
C SER A 558 0.29 -38.63 -12.52
N GLY A 559 1.57 -38.39 -12.81
CA GLY A 559 1.99 -37.70 -14.04
C GLY A 559 1.84 -36.19 -14.02
N VAL A 560 1.82 -35.58 -12.83
CA VAL A 560 1.84 -34.12 -12.66
C VAL A 560 3.26 -33.56 -12.59
N HIS A 561 3.45 -32.35 -13.11
CA HIS A 561 4.59 -31.50 -12.81
C HIS A 561 4.11 -30.24 -12.11
N VAL A 562 4.61 -29.96 -10.90
CA VAL A 562 4.19 -28.81 -10.08
C VAL A 562 5.31 -27.78 -9.96
N ASP A 563 5.06 -26.58 -10.50
CA ASP A 563 5.98 -25.45 -10.48
C ASP A 563 5.32 -24.26 -9.74
N GLY A 564 5.67 -24.09 -8.47
CA GLY A 564 5.25 -22.95 -7.64
C GLY A 564 6.41 -21.98 -7.39
N HIS A 565 6.13 -20.69 -7.23
CA HIS A 565 7.14 -19.70 -6.87
C HIS A 565 6.55 -18.56 -6.04
N ILE A 566 7.18 -18.23 -4.92
CA ILE A 566 6.75 -17.16 -4.00
C ILE A 566 6.69 -15.83 -4.77
N GLY A 567 5.57 -15.11 -4.65
CA GLY A 567 5.40 -13.79 -5.26
C GLY A 567 5.12 -13.77 -6.76
N ARG A 568 5.00 -14.94 -7.43
CA ARG A 568 4.79 -15.04 -8.88
C ARG A 568 3.53 -14.29 -9.32
N GLN A 569 3.64 -13.61 -10.45
CA GLN A 569 2.58 -12.80 -11.05
C GLN A 569 2.05 -13.44 -12.35
N MET A 570 0.81 -13.11 -12.73
CA MET A 570 0.18 -13.61 -13.97
C MET A 570 0.99 -13.28 -15.24
N TRP A 571 1.68 -12.13 -15.28
CA TRP A 571 2.47 -11.72 -16.45
C TRP A 571 3.74 -12.58 -16.65
N GLU A 572 4.20 -13.32 -15.64
CA GLU A 572 5.34 -14.24 -15.75
C GLU A 572 4.94 -15.61 -16.36
N ALA A 573 3.64 -15.94 -16.35
CA ALA A 573 3.16 -17.28 -16.69
C ALA A 573 3.57 -17.74 -18.09
N ALA A 574 3.54 -16.86 -19.10
CA ALA A 574 3.89 -17.22 -20.47
C ALA A 574 5.37 -17.63 -20.61
N ASP A 575 6.29 -16.90 -19.96
CA ASP A 575 7.73 -17.21 -19.99
C ASP A 575 8.04 -18.50 -19.22
N VAL A 576 7.33 -18.75 -18.10
CA VAL A 576 7.42 -20.01 -17.35
C VAL A 576 6.95 -21.19 -18.21
N LEU A 577 5.77 -21.08 -18.85
CA LEU A 577 5.20 -22.14 -19.68
C LEU A 577 6.07 -22.45 -20.91
N ASP A 578 6.65 -21.45 -21.57
CA ASP A 578 7.61 -21.66 -22.65
C ASP A 578 8.91 -22.34 -22.16
N GLY A 579 9.39 -21.99 -20.96
CA GLY A 579 10.49 -22.69 -20.30
C GLY A 579 10.19 -24.18 -20.06
N LEU A 580 9.04 -24.47 -19.46
CA LEU A 580 8.59 -25.85 -19.20
C LEU A 580 8.40 -26.65 -20.50
N LYS A 581 7.81 -26.03 -21.54
CA LYS A 581 7.64 -26.65 -22.86
C LYS A 581 8.97 -26.99 -23.52
N ARG A 582 9.94 -26.06 -23.49
CA ARG A 582 11.31 -26.28 -24.00
C ARG A 582 12.06 -27.40 -23.27
N ASN A 583 11.76 -27.62 -21.99
CA ASN A 583 12.38 -28.68 -21.19
C ASN A 583 11.66 -30.04 -21.24
N ASN A 584 10.55 -30.16 -21.98
CA ASN A 584 9.62 -31.32 -21.95
C ASN A 584 9.03 -31.58 -20.55
N GLN A 585 8.80 -30.52 -19.77
CA GLN A 585 8.18 -30.54 -18.44
C GLN A 585 6.70 -30.10 -18.46
N MET A 586 6.17 -29.81 -19.66
CA MET A 586 4.79 -29.38 -19.89
C MET A 586 3.93 -30.54 -20.42
N GLY A 587 2.84 -30.86 -19.72
CA GLY A 587 1.79 -31.78 -20.17
C GLY A 587 0.73 -31.09 -21.03
N SER A 588 -0.19 -31.88 -21.61
CA SER A 588 -1.29 -31.37 -22.45
C SER A 588 -2.41 -30.69 -21.65
N GLN A 589 -2.46 -30.91 -20.33
CA GLN A 589 -3.44 -30.28 -19.44
C GLN A 589 -2.74 -29.37 -18.43
N VAL A 590 -3.17 -28.12 -18.36
CA VAL A 590 -2.47 -27.06 -17.59
C VAL A 590 -3.38 -26.49 -16.52
N VAL A 591 -2.91 -26.38 -15.28
CA VAL A 591 -3.60 -25.70 -14.18
C VAL A 591 -2.87 -24.40 -13.87
N LEU A 592 -3.61 -23.29 -13.80
CA LEU A 592 -3.12 -21.95 -13.45
C LEU A 592 -3.74 -21.51 -12.11
N GLU A 593 -2.92 -21.44 -11.07
CA GLU A 593 -3.24 -20.80 -9.79
C GLU A 593 -2.41 -19.52 -9.69
N LEU A 594 -2.94 -18.39 -10.16
CA LEU A 594 -2.23 -17.11 -10.12
C LEU A 594 -3.22 -15.99 -9.85
N GLY A 595 -2.84 -15.07 -8.96
CA GLY A 595 -3.67 -13.93 -8.54
C GLY A 595 -3.76 -13.75 -7.03
N THR A 596 -3.27 -14.72 -6.25
CA THR A 596 -3.13 -14.58 -4.80
C THR A 596 -2.11 -13.48 -4.49
N ASN A 597 -0.99 -13.47 -5.24
CA ASN A 597 0.10 -12.50 -5.08
C ASN A 597 -0.07 -11.12 -5.76
N GLY A 598 -1.20 -10.83 -6.41
CA GLY A 598 -1.47 -9.51 -7.01
C GLY A 598 -2.64 -9.50 -7.99
N SER A 599 -3.11 -8.32 -8.37
CA SER A 599 -4.10 -8.21 -9.44
C SER A 599 -3.48 -8.41 -10.82
N PHE A 600 -4.31 -8.76 -11.80
CA PHE A 600 -3.94 -8.74 -13.20
C PHE A 600 -5.13 -8.29 -14.05
N ASN A 601 -4.86 -7.83 -15.26
CA ASN A 601 -5.91 -7.50 -16.22
C ASN A 601 -6.20 -8.68 -17.16
N SER A 602 -7.40 -8.72 -17.73
CA SER A 602 -7.85 -9.78 -18.62
C SER A 602 -6.99 -9.95 -19.88
N LYS A 603 -6.23 -8.94 -20.33
CA LYS A 603 -5.34 -9.08 -21.50
C LYS A 603 -4.10 -9.92 -21.17
N SER A 604 -3.54 -9.80 -19.95
CA SER A 604 -2.45 -10.68 -19.50
C SER A 604 -2.93 -12.13 -19.47
N LEU A 605 -4.05 -12.40 -18.78
CA LEU A 605 -4.67 -13.73 -18.75
C LEU A 605 -4.98 -14.25 -20.17
N ASN A 606 -5.64 -13.45 -21.00
CA ASN A 606 -5.95 -13.85 -22.39
C ASN A 606 -4.70 -14.12 -23.23
N SER A 607 -3.58 -13.43 -22.99
CA SER A 607 -2.32 -13.70 -23.71
C SER A 607 -1.72 -15.06 -23.33
N VAL A 608 -1.91 -15.49 -22.07
CA VAL A 608 -1.54 -16.84 -21.60
C VAL A 608 -2.50 -17.89 -22.17
N LEU A 609 -3.81 -17.62 -22.19
CA LEU A 609 -4.81 -18.53 -22.77
C LEU A 609 -4.67 -18.66 -24.30
N ASP A 610 -4.35 -17.59 -25.02
CA ASP A 610 -4.03 -17.60 -26.45
C ASP A 610 -2.78 -18.46 -26.77
N TYR A 611 -1.82 -18.52 -25.85
CA TYR A 611 -0.66 -19.41 -25.94
C TYR A 611 -1.02 -20.88 -25.65
N LEU A 612 -1.99 -21.12 -24.75
CA LEU A 612 -2.47 -22.44 -24.34
C LEU A 612 -3.67 -22.97 -25.17
N LYS A 613 -4.15 -22.24 -26.17
CA LYS A 613 -5.36 -22.58 -26.97
C LYS A 613 -5.29 -23.94 -27.70
N ASP A 614 -4.08 -24.41 -27.99
CA ASP A 614 -3.80 -25.65 -28.72
C ASP A 614 -3.52 -26.83 -27.76
N GLU A 615 -3.50 -26.59 -26.45
CA GLU A 615 -3.41 -27.61 -25.41
C GLU A 615 -4.78 -28.22 -25.13
N GLU A 616 -4.79 -29.47 -24.63
CA GLU A 616 -5.98 -30.30 -24.48
C GLU A 616 -7.01 -29.68 -23.53
N HIS A 617 -6.56 -29.17 -22.37
CA HIS A 617 -7.42 -28.46 -21.43
C HIS A 617 -6.63 -27.50 -20.54
N VAL A 618 -7.26 -26.40 -20.12
CA VAL A 618 -6.71 -25.43 -19.19
C VAL A 618 -7.67 -25.22 -18.01
N TYR A 619 -7.16 -25.30 -16.80
CA TYR A 619 -7.90 -25.12 -15.57
C TYR A 619 -7.47 -23.82 -14.89
N LEU A 620 -8.41 -22.91 -14.64
CA LEU A 620 -8.20 -21.67 -13.90
C LEU A 620 -8.68 -21.85 -12.46
N VAL A 621 -7.82 -21.62 -11.48
CA VAL A 621 -8.18 -21.73 -10.05
C VAL A 621 -8.60 -20.37 -9.51
N THR A 622 -9.79 -20.25 -8.91
CA THR A 622 -10.19 -19.02 -8.20
C THR A 622 -9.39 -18.85 -6.92
N VAL A 623 -9.02 -17.61 -6.58
CA VAL A 623 -8.19 -17.32 -5.41
C VAL A 623 -9.07 -17.00 -4.21
N ARG A 624 -8.69 -17.46 -3.01
CA ARG A 624 -9.26 -16.99 -1.73
C ARG A 624 -8.16 -16.27 -0.97
N VAL A 625 -8.29 -14.96 -0.85
CA VAL A 625 -7.23 -14.09 -0.32
C VAL A 625 -7.88 -12.84 0.29
N PRO A 626 -7.71 -12.53 1.59
CA PRO A 626 -8.37 -11.40 2.24
C PRO A 626 -7.71 -10.08 1.85
N ARG A 627 -7.90 -9.68 0.59
CA ARG A 627 -7.27 -8.54 -0.08
C ARG A 627 -8.23 -7.89 -1.10
N PRO A 628 -8.12 -6.57 -1.36
CA PRO A 628 -9.09 -5.86 -2.20
C PRO A 628 -9.20 -6.37 -3.65
N TRP A 629 -8.16 -7.01 -4.19
CA TRP A 629 -8.13 -7.49 -5.57
C TRP A 629 -8.79 -8.86 -5.79
N GLU A 630 -9.11 -9.63 -4.74
CA GLU A 630 -9.70 -10.98 -4.85
C GLU A 630 -10.91 -10.99 -5.81
N ARG A 631 -11.84 -10.04 -5.61
CA ARG A 631 -13.03 -9.90 -6.46
C ARG A 631 -12.68 -9.63 -7.92
N THR A 632 -11.68 -8.79 -8.19
CA THR A 632 -11.27 -8.42 -9.55
C THR A 632 -10.60 -9.61 -10.25
N VAL A 633 -9.73 -10.33 -9.55
CA VAL A 633 -9.09 -11.56 -10.01
C VAL A 633 -10.14 -12.64 -10.31
N ASN A 634 -10.99 -12.99 -9.34
CA ASN A 634 -12.00 -14.03 -9.52
C ASN A 634 -13.00 -13.68 -10.61
N LYS A 635 -13.37 -12.40 -10.76
CA LYS A 635 -14.19 -11.94 -11.88
C LYS A 635 -13.48 -12.19 -13.22
N ALA A 636 -12.21 -11.82 -13.36
CA ALA A 636 -11.46 -12.00 -14.60
C ALA A 636 -11.29 -13.48 -14.97
N LEU A 637 -11.06 -14.36 -13.99
CA LEU A 637 -10.99 -15.81 -14.18
C LEU A 637 -12.33 -16.40 -14.64
N ASN A 638 -13.44 -15.97 -14.02
CA ASN A 638 -14.80 -16.40 -14.40
C ASN A 638 -15.19 -15.92 -15.82
N GLU A 639 -14.87 -14.68 -16.17
CA GLU A 639 -15.11 -14.14 -17.51
C GLU A 639 -14.28 -14.92 -18.56
N ALA A 640 -12.99 -15.14 -18.31
CA ALA A 640 -12.13 -15.91 -19.21
C ALA A 640 -12.56 -17.37 -19.39
N ALA A 641 -12.99 -18.05 -18.32
CA ALA A 641 -13.53 -19.41 -18.40
C ALA A 641 -14.84 -19.51 -19.23
N SER A 642 -15.50 -18.38 -19.49
CA SER A 642 -16.69 -18.32 -20.36
C SER A 642 -16.35 -18.07 -21.84
N ASP A 643 -15.17 -17.51 -22.13
CA ASP A 643 -14.76 -17.06 -23.47
C ASP A 643 -13.98 -18.12 -24.26
N TYR A 644 -13.36 -19.10 -23.60
CA TYR A 644 -12.49 -20.13 -24.22
C TYR A 644 -13.04 -21.54 -24.05
N SER A 645 -13.14 -22.31 -25.13
CA SER A 645 -13.78 -23.63 -25.13
C SER A 645 -12.95 -24.77 -24.51
N ASN A 646 -11.63 -24.60 -24.37
CA ASN A 646 -10.74 -25.55 -23.69
C ASN A 646 -10.39 -25.10 -22.25
N VAL A 647 -11.11 -24.12 -21.70
CA VAL A 647 -10.88 -23.61 -20.33
C VAL A 647 -11.99 -24.08 -19.40
N SER A 648 -11.66 -24.37 -18.14
CA SER A 648 -12.64 -24.59 -17.08
C SER A 648 -12.17 -24.00 -15.75
N LEU A 649 -13.12 -23.71 -14.87
CA LEU A 649 -12.85 -23.10 -13.57
C LEU A 649 -12.80 -24.17 -12.47
N ILE A 650 -11.75 -24.13 -11.64
CA ILE A 650 -11.66 -24.84 -10.37
C ILE A 650 -11.99 -23.82 -9.28
N ASP A 651 -13.22 -23.86 -8.76
CA ASP A 651 -13.71 -22.80 -7.86
C ASP A 651 -13.31 -23.02 -6.40
N TRP A 652 -12.01 -22.86 -6.11
CA TRP A 652 -11.45 -22.93 -4.76
C TRP A 652 -12.01 -21.84 -3.82
N HIS A 653 -12.36 -20.66 -4.34
CA HIS A 653 -12.98 -19.58 -3.56
C HIS A 653 -14.29 -20.02 -2.91
N THR A 654 -15.22 -20.57 -3.69
CA THR A 654 -16.48 -21.12 -3.16
C THR A 654 -16.23 -22.42 -2.37
N ALA A 655 -15.37 -23.32 -2.85
CA ALA A 655 -15.14 -24.62 -2.22
C ALA A 655 -14.49 -24.52 -0.82
N SER A 656 -13.79 -23.43 -0.54
CA SER A 656 -13.22 -23.15 0.79
C SER A 656 -14.06 -22.18 1.63
N GLU A 657 -15.20 -21.66 1.13
CA GLU A 657 -16.05 -20.73 1.89
C GLU A 657 -16.54 -21.38 3.20
N GLY A 658 -16.35 -20.68 4.32
CA GLY A 658 -16.70 -21.17 5.66
C GLY A 658 -15.65 -22.08 6.31
N HIS A 659 -14.60 -22.49 5.57
CA HIS A 659 -13.45 -23.23 6.08
C HIS A 659 -12.27 -22.26 6.32
N ASP A 660 -12.26 -21.60 7.47
CA ASP A 660 -11.14 -20.73 7.87
C ASP A 660 -9.97 -21.57 8.42
N GLU A 661 -10.21 -22.80 8.87
CA GLU A 661 -9.20 -23.79 9.27
C GLU A 661 -8.30 -24.29 8.13
N TYR A 662 -8.68 -24.06 6.88
CA TYR A 662 -7.85 -24.37 5.71
C TYR A 662 -6.68 -23.39 5.53
N PHE A 663 -6.70 -22.25 6.23
CA PHE A 663 -5.73 -21.18 6.05
C PHE A 663 -4.93 -20.92 7.33
N GLU A 664 -3.66 -20.62 7.15
CA GLU A 664 -2.80 -20.10 8.21
C GLU A 664 -3.30 -18.73 8.69
N LYS A 665 -2.71 -18.24 9.78
CA LYS A 665 -3.13 -16.98 10.44
C LYS A 665 -3.02 -15.71 9.58
N ASP A 666 -2.45 -15.79 8.38
CA ASP A 666 -2.43 -14.69 7.40
C ASP A 666 -3.64 -14.69 6.43
N GLY A 667 -4.43 -15.78 6.43
CA GLY A 667 -5.56 -16.02 5.55
C GLY A 667 -5.16 -16.31 4.10
N VAL A 668 -3.91 -16.71 3.84
CA VAL A 668 -3.36 -16.90 2.48
C VAL A 668 -2.69 -18.25 2.33
N HIS A 669 -1.71 -18.56 3.19
CA HIS A 669 -1.01 -19.86 3.12
C HIS A 669 -1.95 -20.96 3.61
N LEU A 670 -1.81 -22.16 3.05
CA LEU A 670 -2.67 -23.29 3.40
C LEU A 670 -2.14 -24.04 4.62
N THR A 671 -3.04 -24.40 5.52
CA THR A 671 -2.74 -25.44 6.52
C THR A 671 -2.57 -26.79 5.83
N LYS A 672 -2.13 -27.81 6.57
CA LYS A 672 -2.15 -29.19 6.07
C LYS A 672 -3.54 -29.61 5.57
N GLU A 673 -4.58 -29.30 6.34
CA GLU A 673 -5.97 -29.67 6.02
C GLU A 673 -6.47 -28.92 4.78
N GLY A 674 -6.13 -27.63 4.65
CA GLY A 674 -6.40 -26.85 3.43
C GLY A 674 -5.64 -27.35 2.21
N SER A 675 -4.38 -27.78 2.37
CA SER A 675 -3.55 -28.32 1.29
C SER A 675 -4.08 -29.66 0.76
N GLU A 676 -4.53 -30.54 1.66
CA GLU A 676 -5.20 -31.80 1.31
C GLU A 676 -6.54 -31.55 0.58
N ALA A 677 -7.35 -30.60 1.07
CA ALA A 677 -8.62 -30.21 0.44
C ALA A 677 -8.42 -29.58 -0.95
N PHE A 678 -7.44 -28.68 -1.09
CA PHE A 678 -7.08 -28.05 -2.36
C PHE A 678 -6.63 -29.10 -3.39
N ALA A 679 -5.73 -30.01 -3.01
CA ALA A 679 -5.25 -31.06 -3.90
C ALA A 679 -6.36 -32.04 -4.31
N ALA A 680 -7.30 -32.36 -3.41
CA ALA A 680 -8.48 -33.15 -3.72
C ALA A 680 -9.41 -32.44 -4.73
N LEU A 681 -9.69 -31.15 -4.55
CA LEU A 681 -10.52 -30.35 -5.47
C LEU A 681 -9.90 -30.27 -6.86
N VAL A 682 -8.58 -30.01 -6.95
CA VAL A 682 -7.86 -29.94 -8.23
C VAL A 682 -7.92 -31.30 -8.94
N LYS A 683 -7.63 -32.39 -8.23
CA LYS A 683 -7.74 -33.75 -8.78
C LYS A 683 -9.16 -34.09 -9.26
N ASP A 684 -10.18 -33.71 -8.49
CA ASP A 684 -11.56 -34.06 -8.81
C ASP A 684 -12.10 -33.27 -10.01
N SER A 685 -11.50 -32.13 -10.32
CA SER A 685 -11.82 -31.29 -11.48
C SER A 685 -11.16 -31.76 -12.79
N MET A 686 -10.08 -32.55 -12.72
CA MET A 686 -9.27 -33.01 -13.87
C MET A 686 -9.65 -34.42 -14.38
N LYS A 687 -10.95 -34.75 -14.39
CA LYS A 687 -11.49 -36.10 -14.68
C LYS A 687 -12.22 -36.21 -16.01
#